data_AF-A0A1W9P7M6-F1
#
_entry.id   AF-A0A1W9P7M6-F1
#
_cell.length_a   1.000
_cell.length_b   1.000
_cell.length_c   1.000
_cell.angle_alpha   90.00
_cell.angle_beta   90.00
_cell.angle_gamma   90.00
#
_symmetry.space_group_name_H-M   'P 1'
#
loop_
_entity.id
_entity.type
_entity.pdbx_description
1 polymer ?
#
loop_
_entity_poly.entity_id
_entity_poly.type
_entity_poly.pdbx_seq_one_letter_code
_entity_poly.pdbx_strand_id
1 'polypeptide(L)'
;MSRKIPIILFLFAFFLFILNTSLFSLTIYAIQYTDDPNGNSPYLDSIVTVQGIATVSQGVYSAKEYYIQDGEGAWNGIMIYDADTTRNIKEGDLVEVTGKVNEYYGKTEIGYLDNVTVLSHGNKLPRAHLIPTDSVNTEPYEDVLIRCDNAVVTDLPNNYGEWRIDDGSGKCWVDDAASYSYNPALGDTILHIIGVVNYSYGNFMIEPRRDDDIILTLDGTGQATINPDSVPNGFNLNEQITVLASIDTLRKLSITIPFNWQWTGNPSDINLSGSGNIGAEYSISGSGSSSDPFVITVDSAKTTELDPSIISINNLISADAVGADTFIVKTAGIGGALTEISQEPVVTILSSDGSGQVKSVPEEVVADSTADIDFQFQNNFGVITSIELKTPIHWGWTGDSLDVSLTGDGFLNATYTIVKDESLNIYSVEIDNAGLDSLNNGLLALRNLTAPDSLDYYEFEVKTAGPQGNLVPISSYPEVLVRRSDGTIPIIAVDRNDSAGIPHLLSDYVKIQGIVTEAQEFGEQAFIQDATGGVCVYGISDYLADGDTVTVSGTVSQYYGLTELSPAVFLKSNSRGNVPAPETLTCADIAGDGNLGIEKYEGELVIIKNVETGAVSFPSDGNITISDTTGSCEVRIKKETELPGAATPDSLFDIIGIVGQYKYDSPYIGGYQLMPRSFKDIIMRGDGSGNARTAPPYIFMNDTASLSFVILAGSDTIKKVSLSIPIGWYWTGDSTDVELEGEGFNGAHTDSIAGDGITKPFEIYVSNTSLICNKEGILRLKNISPVGGRGRFSFPVKTAGRVGFLKDIYKSPYCYAVTRIDDIQHPGDNGYSSSMEGDSVCVYGVVSGPSVAFSSGGFNSFYVQDITGGVNVYSGEGRPFQVGEEVIITGVVTEYNGLTEVSTDPQNIVLLDGISDIQPTVLGLNQGIDESLEGKLVEIENGVIVTKPSITGGGKNLQIYNGRTIVDVRVGEGTGIDLSNLTVGKGVDIIGIAGQYDSDEPYTSGYQLLPRLQSDIKILGQGGNPGPFSLSVYPNPFSPDLGEILNIKVASPDPDNDRLTLKVFDLKGRLIKTIFSNIPGGSSTHYWLGK
;
A
#
# COMPACT_ATOMS: atom_id res chain seq x y z
N MET A 1 -35.94 -10.83 -45.70
CA MET A 1 -36.01 -9.35 -45.75
C MET A 1 -34.60 -8.80 -45.62
N SER A 2 -34.19 -8.02 -46.63
CA SER A 2 -33.12 -7.00 -46.64
C SER A 2 -32.89 -6.37 -45.25
N ARG A 3 -31.67 -6.19 -44.71
CA ARG A 3 -30.45 -5.65 -45.32
C ARG A 3 -29.22 -6.06 -44.47
N LYS A 4 -28.13 -6.46 -45.12
CA LYS A 4 -26.78 -6.67 -44.54
C LYS A 4 -26.03 -5.32 -44.47
N ILE A 5 -25.19 -5.12 -43.44
CA ILE A 5 -23.73 -4.83 -43.49
C ILE A 5 -23.17 -4.83 -42.03
N PRO A 6 -21.98 -5.40 -41.75
CA PRO A 6 -21.41 -5.57 -40.39
C PRO A 6 -20.14 -4.70 -40.13
N ILE A 7 -19.55 -4.85 -38.92
CA ILE A 7 -18.11 -4.74 -38.54
C ILE A 7 -17.76 -3.69 -37.46
N ILE A 8 -17.34 -4.21 -36.29
CA ILE A 8 -16.21 -3.83 -35.40
C ILE A 8 -15.81 -2.35 -35.32
N LEU A 9 -16.00 -1.72 -34.15
CA LEU A 9 -15.09 -0.71 -33.58
C LEU A 9 -15.45 -0.45 -32.09
N PHE A 10 -14.58 -0.85 -31.16
CA PHE A 10 -14.63 -0.43 -29.75
C PHE A 10 -13.19 -0.40 -29.24
N LEU A 11 -12.57 0.79 -29.23
CA LEU A 11 -11.52 1.28 -28.35
C LEU A 11 -10.94 2.58 -28.95
N PHE A 12 -10.58 3.53 -28.08
CA PHE A 12 -9.97 4.85 -28.34
C PHE A 12 -10.88 5.98 -28.84
N ALA A 13 -11.40 6.78 -27.90
CA ALA A 13 -11.73 8.19 -28.13
C ALA A 13 -11.90 8.96 -26.80
N PHE A 14 -10.80 9.35 -26.16
CA PHE A 14 -10.73 10.61 -25.41
C PHE A 14 -9.25 11.08 -25.35
N PHE A 15 -8.74 11.50 -26.50
CA PHE A 15 -7.53 12.31 -26.57
C PHE A 15 -7.93 13.65 -27.20
N LEU A 16 -7.72 14.73 -26.45
CA LEU A 16 -7.96 16.09 -26.84
C LEU A 16 -6.95 16.47 -27.94
N PHE A 17 -7.28 16.21 -29.21
CA PHE A 17 -6.45 16.65 -30.33
C PHE A 17 -6.74 18.12 -30.62
N ILE A 18 -5.93 19.00 -30.04
CA ILE A 18 -5.70 20.33 -30.62
C ILE A 18 -5.15 20.06 -32.03
N LEU A 19 -5.83 20.55 -33.07
CA LEU A 19 -5.25 20.64 -34.40
C LEU A 19 -4.03 21.58 -34.32
N ASN A 20 -2.85 21.02 -34.06
CA ASN A 20 -1.60 21.64 -34.45
C ASN A 20 -1.56 21.62 -35.97
N THR A 21 -1.88 22.74 -36.61
CA THR A 21 -1.39 23.01 -37.95
C THR A 21 0.12 23.12 -37.84
N SER A 22 0.84 22.01 -38.04
CA SER A 22 2.26 22.03 -38.37
C SER A 22 2.39 22.90 -39.64
N LEU A 23 2.91 24.11 -39.48
CA LEU A 23 3.44 24.88 -40.60
C LEU A 23 4.59 24.05 -41.16
N PHE A 24 4.47 23.60 -42.41
CA PHE A 24 5.58 22.94 -43.09
C PHE A 24 6.76 23.93 -43.18
N SER A 25 7.94 23.57 -42.67
CA SER A 25 9.16 24.34 -42.87
C SER A 25 9.52 24.35 -44.37
N LEU A 26 9.85 25.51 -44.89
CA LEU A 26 10.37 25.68 -46.25
C LEU A 26 11.82 25.16 -46.30
N THR A 27 12.25 24.64 -47.45
CA THR A 27 13.65 24.27 -47.66
C THR A 27 14.49 25.50 -48.00
N ILE A 28 15.74 25.55 -47.55
CA ILE A 28 16.69 26.62 -47.86
C ILE A 28 16.91 26.72 -49.37
N TYR A 29 16.97 25.58 -50.07
CA TYR A 29 16.99 25.54 -51.54
C TYR A 29 15.85 26.36 -52.17
N ALA A 30 14.65 26.34 -51.61
CA ALA A 30 13.53 27.09 -52.17
C ALA A 30 13.70 28.60 -51.98
N ILE A 31 14.37 29.01 -50.90
CA ILE A 31 14.69 30.42 -50.64
C ILE A 31 15.82 30.90 -51.55
N GLN A 32 16.85 30.07 -51.74
CA GLN A 32 18.08 30.46 -52.42
C GLN A 32 17.99 30.31 -53.95
N TYR A 33 17.40 29.22 -54.46
CA TYR A 33 17.38 28.97 -55.91
C TYR A 33 16.63 30.09 -56.66
N THR A 34 17.34 30.73 -57.59
CA THR A 34 16.77 31.77 -58.45
C THR A 34 17.30 31.70 -59.87
N ASP A 35 16.45 32.09 -60.82
CA ASP A 35 16.85 32.37 -62.21
C ASP A 35 17.05 33.90 -62.43
N ASP A 36 16.93 34.73 -61.38
CA ASP A 36 17.21 36.18 -61.46
C ASP A 36 18.72 36.39 -61.70
N PRO A 37 19.11 37.09 -62.79
CA PRO A 37 20.52 37.38 -63.07
C PRO A 37 21.24 38.20 -61.97
N ASN A 38 20.50 38.80 -61.03
CA ASN A 38 21.06 39.54 -59.89
C ASN A 38 21.19 38.69 -58.61
N GLY A 39 20.83 37.41 -58.64
CA GLY A 39 20.95 36.52 -57.46
C GLY A 39 19.82 36.60 -56.44
N ASN A 40 18.87 37.54 -56.61
CA ASN A 40 17.84 37.75 -55.60
C ASN A 40 16.94 36.52 -55.34
N SER A 41 16.68 36.27 -54.07
CA SER A 41 15.76 35.24 -53.60
C SER A 41 14.33 35.45 -54.13
N PRO A 42 13.63 34.38 -54.60
CA PRO A 42 12.20 34.45 -54.91
C PRO A 42 11.30 34.72 -53.69
N TYR A 43 11.84 34.67 -52.47
CA TYR A 43 11.15 34.92 -51.21
C TYR A 43 11.50 36.28 -50.59
N LEU A 44 12.19 37.16 -51.30
CA LEU A 44 12.53 38.51 -50.83
C LEU A 44 11.31 39.19 -50.18
N ASP A 45 11.55 39.77 -49.00
CA ASP A 45 10.57 40.43 -48.13
C ASP A 45 9.54 39.52 -47.44
N SER A 46 9.57 38.21 -47.66
CA SER A 46 8.65 37.25 -47.03
C SER A 46 9.17 36.75 -45.68
N ILE A 47 8.24 36.48 -44.74
CA ILE A 47 8.55 35.76 -43.50
C ILE A 47 8.43 34.26 -43.78
N VAL A 48 9.49 33.51 -43.50
CA VAL A 48 9.61 32.07 -43.75
C VAL A 48 10.00 31.35 -42.46
N THR A 49 9.72 30.05 -42.39
CA THR A 49 10.26 29.16 -41.36
C THR A 49 11.07 28.07 -42.04
N VAL A 50 12.32 27.88 -41.64
CA VAL A 50 13.25 26.88 -42.18
C VAL A 50 13.87 26.05 -41.06
N GLN A 51 14.33 24.85 -41.39
CA GLN A 51 15.16 24.04 -40.52
C GLN A 51 16.48 23.73 -41.22
N GLY A 52 17.60 23.76 -40.49
CA GLY A 52 18.91 23.43 -41.03
C GLY A 52 19.93 23.12 -39.94
N ILE A 53 20.99 22.40 -40.30
CA ILE A 53 22.14 22.14 -39.43
C ILE A 53 23.08 23.35 -39.51
N ALA A 54 23.47 23.88 -38.35
CA ALA A 54 24.46 24.94 -38.27
C ALA A 54 25.84 24.44 -38.76
N THR A 55 26.29 24.96 -39.90
CA THR A 55 27.60 24.66 -40.51
C THR A 55 28.70 25.56 -39.99
N VAL A 56 28.32 26.71 -39.44
CA VAL A 56 29.21 27.69 -38.79
C VAL A 56 28.57 28.11 -37.47
N SER A 57 29.33 28.07 -36.38
CA SER A 57 28.83 28.50 -35.06
C SER A 57 28.66 30.02 -34.99
N GLN A 58 27.70 30.48 -34.20
CA GLN A 58 27.55 31.89 -33.88
C GLN A 58 28.82 32.41 -33.19
N GLY A 59 29.41 33.49 -33.71
CA GLY A 59 30.65 34.06 -33.18
C GLY A 59 31.94 33.60 -33.86
N VAL A 60 31.90 32.70 -34.86
CA VAL A 60 33.10 32.30 -35.62
C VAL A 60 33.57 33.43 -36.53
N TYR A 61 32.69 33.99 -37.36
CA TYR A 61 32.98 35.16 -38.20
C TYR A 61 32.50 36.46 -37.52
N SER A 62 31.30 36.44 -36.95
CA SER A 62 30.72 37.56 -36.19
C SER A 62 29.79 37.05 -35.09
N ALA A 63 29.63 37.82 -34.01
CA ALA A 63 28.73 37.48 -32.91
C ALA A 63 27.24 37.46 -33.30
N LYS A 64 26.89 38.01 -34.47
CA LYS A 64 25.50 38.18 -34.93
C LYS A 64 25.13 37.32 -36.14
N GLU A 65 25.98 36.40 -36.55
CA GLU A 65 25.70 35.56 -37.70
C GLU A 65 26.10 34.11 -37.45
N TYR A 66 25.37 33.21 -38.09
CA TYR A 66 25.68 31.80 -38.23
C TYR A 66 25.07 31.31 -39.53
N TYR A 67 25.56 30.17 -40.02
CA TYR A 67 25.17 29.61 -41.31
C TYR A 67 24.53 28.27 -41.09
N ILE A 68 23.44 28.00 -41.81
CA ILE A 68 22.72 26.73 -41.73
C ILE A 68 22.57 26.11 -43.12
N GLN A 69 22.53 24.77 -43.17
CA GLN A 69 22.19 24.03 -44.38
C GLN A 69 21.17 22.93 -44.12
N ASP A 70 20.28 22.69 -45.08
CA ASP A 70 19.29 21.62 -45.07
C ASP A 70 19.58 20.52 -46.10
N GLY A 71 20.69 20.64 -46.82
CA GLY A 71 21.16 19.71 -47.85
C GLY A 71 22.65 19.87 -48.18
N GLU A 72 23.14 19.09 -49.16
CA GLU A 72 24.51 19.19 -49.70
C GLU A 72 24.50 19.90 -51.06
N GLY A 73 25.52 20.73 -51.30
CA GLY A 73 25.77 21.35 -52.60
C GLY A 73 24.92 22.59 -52.88
N ALA A 74 24.90 23.01 -54.15
CA ALA A 74 24.40 24.30 -54.59
C ALA A 74 23.00 24.66 -54.02
N TRP A 75 22.86 25.91 -53.55
CA TRP A 75 21.66 26.56 -53.02
C TRP A 75 21.15 26.04 -51.66
N ASN A 76 21.87 25.16 -50.97
CA ASN A 76 21.40 24.59 -49.70
C ASN A 76 21.94 25.31 -48.46
N GLY A 77 22.59 26.47 -48.61
CA GLY A 77 23.11 27.27 -47.50
C GLY A 77 22.46 28.62 -47.40
N ILE A 78 22.29 29.12 -46.18
CA ILE A 78 21.83 30.49 -45.93
C ILE A 78 22.42 31.04 -44.65
N MET A 79 22.80 32.31 -44.69
CA MET A 79 23.20 33.07 -43.52
C MET A 79 21.98 33.50 -42.71
N ILE A 80 22.05 33.30 -41.40
CA ILE A 80 21.08 33.82 -40.45
C ILE A 80 21.67 35.04 -39.74
N TYR A 81 21.04 36.19 -39.93
CA TYR A 81 21.36 37.40 -39.18
C TYR A 81 20.59 37.43 -37.87
N ASP A 82 21.31 37.21 -36.77
CA ASP A 82 20.76 37.12 -35.44
C ASP A 82 21.28 38.22 -34.51
N ALA A 83 20.40 39.16 -34.15
CA ALA A 83 20.74 40.24 -33.23
C ALA A 83 20.95 39.77 -31.78
N ASP A 84 20.46 38.58 -31.40
CA ASP A 84 20.65 37.98 -30.09
C ASP A 84 21.95 37.16 -30.05
N THR A 85 22.99 37.78 -29.51
CA THR A 85 24.32 37.16 -29.39
C THR A 85 24.42 36.17 -28.22
N THR A 86 23.32 35.87 -27.52
CA THR A 86 23.31 34.96 -26.35
C THR A 86 22.83 33.55 -26.68
N ARG A 87 22.30 33.31 -27.89
CA ARG A 87 21.78 31.99 -28.31
C ARG A 87 22.85 30.91 -28.36
N ASN A 88 24.11 31.27 -28.63
CA ASN A 88 25.25 30.37 -28.61
C ASN A 88 25.05 29.13 -29.50
N ILE A 89 24.53 29.35 -30.72
CA ILE A 89 24.33 28.29 -31.71
C ILE A 89 25.69 27.69 -32.08
N LYS A 90 25.83 26.37 -31.94
CA LYS A 90 27.06 25.65 -32.23
C LYS A 90 26.95 24.87 -33.52
N GLU A 91 28.10 24.68 -34.17
CA GLU A 91 28.26 23.78 -35.31
C GLU A 91 27.72 22.38 -34.95
N GLY A 92 26.84 21.86 -35.80
CA GLY A 92 26.11 20.61 -35.57
C GLY A 92 24.77 20.75 -34.84
N ASP A 93 24.38 21.95 -34.41
CA ASP A 93 23.02 22.19 -33.91
C ASP A 93 22.00 22.14 -35.05
N LEU A 94 20.93 21.36 -34.90
CA LEU A 94 19.77 21.43 -35.79
C LEU A 94 18.87 22.56 -35.28
N VAL A 95 18.68 23.60 -36.08
CA VAL A 95 17.92 24.78 -35.68
C VAL A 95 16.71 24.99 -36.58
N GLU A 96 15.60 25.40 -35.97
CA GLU A 96 14.43 25.94 -36.66
C GLU A 96 14.43 27.47 -36.51
N VAL A 97 14.35 28.18 -37.63
CA VAL A 97 14.42 29.64 -37.68
C VAL A 97 13.19 30.18 -38.41
N THR A 98 12.46 31.08 -37.77
CA THR A 98 11.41 31.89 -38.38
C THR A 98 11.89 33.34 -38.47
N GLY A 99 11.92 33.90 -39.67
CA GLY A 99 12.37 35.28 -39.89
C GLY A 99 12.08 35.76 -41.30
N LYS A 100 12.48 36.99 -41.59
CA LYS A 100 12.26 37.65 -42.87
C LYS A 100 13.46 37.45 -43.80
N VAL A 101 13.22 37.01 -45.03
CA VAL A 101 14.23 36.95 -46.10
C VAL A 101 14.54 38.35 -46.61
N ASN A 102 15.83 38.72 -46.67
CA ASN A 102 16.33 40.00 -47.17
C ASN A 102 17.50 39.82 -48.14
N GLU A 103 17.67 40.79 -49.03
CA GLU A 103 18.91 41.01 -49.78
C GLU A 103 19.74 42.10 -49.10
N TYR A 104 20.88 41.75 -48.53
CA TYR A 104 21.77 42.70 -47.88
C TYR A 104 23.06 42.87 -48.69
N TYR A 105 23.18 44.01 -49.39
CA TYR A 105 24.28 44.29 -50.32
C TYR A 105 24.50 43.24 -51.43
N GLY A 106 23.43 42.54 -51.81
CA GLY A 106 23.44 41.52 -52.86
C GLY A 106 23.73 40.10 -52.35
N LYS A 107 23.59 39.87 -51.03
CA LYS A 107 23.63 38.57 -50.37
C LYS A 107 22.25 38.23 -49.81
N THR A 108 21.78 37.00 -50.00
CA THR A 108 20.53 36.50 -49.43
C THR A 108 20.72 36.11 -47.97
N GLU A 109 19.92 36.66 -47.06
CA GLU A 109 19.95 36.34 -45.63
C GLU A 109 18.54 36.19 -45.02
N ILE A 110 18.42 35.47 -43.90
CA ILE A 110 17.24 35.54 -43.04
C ILE A 110 17.57 36.40 -41.81
N GLY A 111 16.86 37.52 -41.67
CA GLY A 111 16.99 38.44 -40.53
C GLY A 111 15.64 38.78 -39.91
N TYR A 112 15.61 39.73 -38.98
CA TYR A 112 14.38 40.10 -38.23
C TYR A 112 13.66 38.88 -37.65
N LEU A 113 14.41 38.06 -36.91
CA LEU A 113 13.96 36.74 -36.45
C LEU A 113 12.79 36.85 -35.47
N ASP A 114 11.70 36.13 -35.77
CA ASP A 114 10.53 35.99 -34.90
C ASP A 114 10.74 34.88 -33.87
N ASN A 115 11.35 33.75 -34.29
CA ASN A 115 11.66 32.63 -33.42
C ASN A 115 12.92 31.88 -33.88
N VAL A 116 13.70 31.37 -32.93
CA VAL A 116 14.83 30.47 -33.15
C VAL A 116 14.78 29.38 -32.10
N THR A 117 14.71 28.12 -32.52
CA THR A 117 14.67 26.96 -31.63
C THR A 117 15.76 25.97 -32.00
N VAL A 118 16.61 25.58 -31.03
CA VAL A 118 17.54 24.46 -31.22
C VAL A 118 16.79 23.16 -30.95
N LEU A 119 16.69 22.31 -31.97
CA LEU A 119 15.95 21.05 -31.93
C LEU A 119 16.81 19.89 -31.43
N SER A 120 18.12 19.90 -31.73
CA SER A 120 19.09 18.92 -31.24
C SER A 120 20.52 19.45 -31.38
N HIS A 121 21.44 18.91 -30.59
CA HIS A 121 22.85 19.30 -30.56
C HIS A 121 23.76 18.20 -31.12
N GLY A 122 24.94 18.58 -31.62
CA GLY A 122 26.00 17.62 -31.98
C GLY A 122 25.65 16.69 -33.14
N ASN A 123 24.74 17.11 -34.02
CA ASN A 123 24.41 16.35 -35.22
C ASN A 123 25.59 16.34 -36.19
N LYS A 124 25.63 15.29 -37.03
CA LYS A 124 26.61 15.21 -38.11
C LYS A 124 26.42 16.40 -39.06
N LEU A 125 27.52 17.09 -39.35
CA LEU A 125 27.52 18.18 -40.32
C LEU A 125 27.20 17.67 -41.73
N PRO A 126 26.49 18.47 -42.55
CA PRO A 126 26.46 18.28 -43.98
C PRO A 126 27.89 18.21 -44.52
N ARG A 127 28.15 17.26 -45.42
CA ARG A 127 29.48 17.13 -46.00
C ARG A 127 29.77 18.36 -46.87
N ALA A 128 30.97 18.92 -46.73
CA ALA A 128 31.42 20.01 -47.57
C ALA A 128 31.40 19.60 -49.05
N HIS A 129 30.74 20.38 -49.90
CA HIS A 129 30.58 20.03 -51.31
C HIS A 129 31.88 20.29 -52.08
N LEU A 130 32.46 19.24 -52.67
CA LEU A 130 33.68 19.36 -53.46
C LEU A 130 33.40 20.11 -54.78
N ILE A 131 34.02 21.27 -54.95
CA ILE A 131 33.92 22.07 -56.16
C ILE A 131 35.30 22.53 -56.64
N PRO A 132 35.48 22.77 -57.94
CA PRO A 132 36.68 23.41 -58.44
C PRO A 132 36.73 24.89 -58.02
N THR A 133 37.94 25.46 -57.92
CA THR A 133 38.12 26.84 -57.44
C THR A 133 37.40 27.87 -58.31
N ASP A 134 37.26 27.67 -59.62
CA ASP A 134 36.51 28.61 -60.49
C ASP A 134 35.02 28.75 -60.11
N SER A 135 34.41 27.68 -59.63
CA SER A 135 32.97 27.57 -59.33
C SER A 135 32.58 28.27 -58.04
N VAL A 136 33.54 28.50 -57.13
CA VAL A 136 33.36 29.37 -55.95
C VAL A 136 32.88 30.76 -56.37
N ASN A 137 33.26 31.24 -57.55
CA ASN A 137 32.92 32.58 -58.03
C ASN A 137 31.47 32.72 -58.56
N THR A 138 30.54 31.86 -58.14
CA THR A 138 29.18 31.81 -58.69
C THR A 138 28.11 31.73 -57.60
N GLU A 139 26.98 32.39 -57.86
CA GLU A 139 25.80 32.46 -56.99
C GLU A 139 25.34 31.13 -56.36
N PRO A 140 25.30 29.99 -57.07
CA PRO A 140 24.75 28.76 -56.52
C PRO A 140 25.44 28.26 -55.25
N TYR A 141 26.63 28.75 -54.93
CA TYR A 141 27.35 28.32 -53.75
C TYR A 141 27.36 29.36 -52.63
N GLU A 142 26.71 30.52 -52.79
CA GLU A 142 26.53 31.50 -51.71
C GLU A 142 25.98 30.80 -50.45
N ASP A 143 26.64 31.03 -49.32
CA ASP A 143 26.39 30.46 -47.99
C ASP A 143 26.54 28.94 -47.86
N VAL A 144 26.94 28.25 -48.93
CA VAL A 144 27.14 26.79 -48.94
C VAL A 144 28.51 26.42 -48.38
N LEU A 145 28.57 25.42 -47.51
CA LEU A 145 29.81 24.80 -47.04
C LEU A 145 30.45 23.97 -48.17
N ILE A 146 31.59 24.43 -48.68
CA ILE A 146 32.30 23.82 -49.81
C ILE A 146 33.69 23.33 -49.42
N ARG A 147 34.29 22.56 -50.32
CA ARG A 147 35.67 22.10 -50.25
C ARG A 147 36.34 22.25 -51.61
N CYS A 148 37.55 22.81 -51.63
CA CYS A 148 38.42 22.81 -52.81
C CYS A 148 39.66 21.95 -52.53
N ASP A 149 40.06 21.13 -53.49
CA ASP A 149 41.15 20.17 -53.35
C ASP A 149 42.37 20.54 -54.20
N ASN A 150 43.57 20.28 -53.68
CA ASN A 150 44.84 20.43 -54.38
C ASN A 150 45.07 21.82 -54.98
N ALA A 151 44.64 22.87 -54.27
CA ALA A 151 44.74 24.24 -54.73
C ALA A 151 46.09 24.85 -54.37
N VAL A 152 46.65 25.66 -55.27
CA VAL A 152 47.92 26.35 -55.07
C VAL A 152 47.68 27.81 -54.72
N VAL A 153 48.38 28.33 -53.72
CA VAL A 153 48.36 29.77 -53.39
C VAL A 153 48.95 30.57 -54.55
N THR A 154 48.12 31.41 -55.19
CA THR A 154 48.52 32.20 -56.36
C THR A 154 48.79 33.67 -56.06
N ASP A 155 48.09 34.25 -55.08
CA ASP A 155 48.24 35.65 -54.67
C ASP A 155 48.26 35.71 -53.12
N LEU A 156 49.15 36.52 -52.54
CA LEU A 156 49.29 36.71 -51.08
C LEU A 156 48.19 37.63 -50.51
N PRO A 157 47.96 37.61 -49.17
CA PRO A 157 46.98 38.47 -48.50
C PRO A 157 47.11 39.93 -48.88
N ASN A 158 45.98 40.54 -49.24
CA ASN A 158 45.88 41.96 -49.54
C ASN A 158 45.72 42.79 -48.24
N ASN A 159 45.39 44.09 -48.34
CA ASN A 159 45.26 44.96 -47.16
C ASN A 159 44.04 44.63 -46.25
N TYR A 160 43.17 43.74 -46.71
CA TYR A 160 41.98 43.26 -46.01
C TYR A 160 42.13 41.81 -45.52
N GLY A 161 43.28 41.17 -45.71
CA GLY A 161 43.50 39.77 -45.32
C GLY A 161 43.19 38.75 -46.42
N GLU A 162 42.44 39.15 -47.45
CA GLU A 162 42.00 38.27 -48.54
C GLU A 162 43.15 37.85 -49.47
N TRP A 163 43.18 36.57 -49.85
CA TRP A 163 44.21 35.95 -50.71
C TRP A 163 43.58 35.02 -51.76
N ARG A 164 44.37 34.42 -52.67
CA ARG A 164 43.81 33.62 -53.79
C ARG A 164 44.47 32.28 -53.99
N ILE A 165 43.66 31.30 -54.35
CA ILE A 165 44.05 29.93 -54.70
C ILE A 165 43.57 29.54 -56.10
N ASP A 166 44.22 28.54 -56.69
CA ASP A 166 43.86 27.96 -57.99
C ASP A 166 44.19 26.47 -58.02
N ASP A 167 43.20 25.62 -58.31
CA ASP A 167 43.39 24.18 -58.55
C ASP A 167 43.68 23.86 -60.03
N GLY A 168 43.76 24.88 -60.88
CA GLY A 168 43.92 24.79 -62.33
C GLY A 168 42.65 25.05 -63.13
N SER A 169 41.48 25.13 -62.47
CA SER A 169 40.20 25.52 -63.09
C SER A 169 40.07 27.04 -63.24
N GLY A 170 40.72 27.81 -62.35
CA GLY A 170 40.59 29.26 -62.28
C GLY A 170 40.63 29.74 -60.83
N LYS A 171 41.11 30.96 -60.64
CA LYS A 171 41.37 31.52 -59.31
C LYS A 171 40.09 31.89 -58.54
N CYS A 172 40.05 31.61 -57.24
CA CYS A 172 39.05 32.18 -56.30
C CYS A 172 39.72 32.90 -55.13
N TRP A 173 38.91 33.67 -54.41
CA TRP A 173 39.31 34.36 -53.18
C TRP A 173 39.10 33.46 -51.95
N VAL A 174 39.93 33.69 -50.94
CA VAL A 174 39.82 33.15 -49.58
C VAL A 174 39.98 34.31 -48.62
N ASP A 175 39.12 34.37 -47.60
CA ASP A 175 39.09 35.46 -46.61
C ASP A 175 39.59 34.99 -45.22
N ASP A 176 39.94 35.92 -44.34
CA ASP A 176 40.40 35.69 -42.96
C ASP A 176 39.33 36.00 -41.90
N ALA A 177 38.06 35.83 -42.27
CA ALA A 177 36.91 36.10 -41.42
C ALA A 177 36.93 35.35 -40.06
N ALA A 178 37.45 34.12 -40.01
CA ALA A 178 37.66 33.38 -38.77
C ALA A 178 39.12 33.46 -38.28
N SER A 179 39.32 33.20 -36.99
CA SER A 179 40.65 33.04 -36.42
C SER A 179 41.26 31.67 -36.78
N TYR A 180 42.25 31.67 -37.67
CA TYR A 180 43.13 30.53 -37.95
C TYR A 180 44.61 30.97 -37.99
N SER A 181 45.52 30.02 -37.86
CA SER A 181 46.97 30.22 -37.71
C SER A 181 47.77 30.10 -39.02
N TYR A 182 47.17 29.53 -40.07
CA TYR A 182 47.82 29.38 -41.37
C TYR A 182 48.16 30.73 -42.00
N ASN A 183 49.43 30.91 -42.38
CA ASN A 183 49.90 32.08 -43.09
C ASN A 183 50.31 31.69 -44.52
N PRO A 184 49.54 32.05 -45.56
CA PRO A 184 49.76 31.58 -46.92
C PRO A 184 51.09 32.07 -47.51
N ALA A 185 51.85 31.18 -48.13
CA ALA A 185 53.02 31.51 -48.95
C ALA A 185 52.80 31.14 -50.42
N LEU A 186 53.40 31.93 -51.33
CA LEU A 186 53.25 31.69 -52.78
C LEU A 186 53.77 30.30 -53.16
N GLY A 187 52.91 29.53 -53.83
CA GLY A 187 53.22 28.17 -54.26
C GLY A 187 52.93 27.09 -53.22
N ASP A 188 52.44 27.43 -52.04
CA ASP A 188 51.93 26.43 -51.09
C ASP A 188 50.82 25.63 -51.76
N THR A 189 50.88 24.31 -51.62
CA THR A 189 49.83 23.40 -52.07
C THR A 189 48.97 23.04 -50.87
N ILE A 190 47.72 23.48 -50.91
CA ILE A 190 46.73 23.17 -49.89
C ILE A 190 46.00 21.92 -50.36
N LEU A 191 46.10 20.84 -49.59
CA LEU A 191 45.47 19.57 -49.96
C LEU A 191 43.96 19.72 -49.96
N HIS A 192 43.41 20.34 -48.90
CA HIS A 192 41.99 20.63 -48.77
C HIS A 192 41.80 21.97 -48.08
N ILE A 193 40.93 22.81 -48.65
CA ILE A 193 40.41 23.99 -47.98
C ILE A 193 38.90 23.91 -47.91
N ILE A 194 38.35 24.05 -46.71
CA ILE A 194 36.92 23.96 -46.41
C ILE A 194 36.45 25.34 -45.92
N GLY A 195 35.23 25.72 -46.26
CA GLY A 195 34.66 26.98 -45.79
C GLY A 195 33.29 27.24 -46.39
N VAL A 196 32.52 28.16 -45.82
CA VAL A 196 31.31 28.64 -46.50
C VAL A 196 31.70 29.67 -47.56
N VAL A 197 30.97 29.73 -48.67
CA VAL A 197 31.20 30.80 -49.65
C VAL A 197 30.43 32.05 -49.22
N ASN A 198 31.13 33.14 -48.97
CA ASN A 198 30.52 34.43 -48.70
C ASN A 198 30.55 35.32 -49.94
N TYR A 199 29.56 36.20 -50.09
CA TYR A 199 29.55 37.25 -51.10
C TYR A 199 29.63 38.63 -50.44
N SER A 200 30.64 39.42 -50.82
CA SER A 200 30.72 40.82 -50.39
C SER A 200 31.43 41.69 -51.44
N TYR A 201 30.98 42.95 -51.54
CA TYR A 201 31.56 43.96 -52.43
C TYR A 201 31.80 43.52 -53.90
N GLY A 202 31.00 42.57 -54.41
CA GLY A 202 31.08 42.08 -55.78
C GLY A 202 31.99 40.86 -56.00
N ASN A 203 32.47 40.19 -54.94
CA ASN A 203 33.27 38.97 -55.04
C ASN A 203 32.70 37.86 -54.15
N PHE A 204 32.81 36.62 -54.62
CA PHE A 204 32.63 35.43 -53.80
C PHE A 204 33.98 34.96 -53.25
N MET A 205 33.98 34.50 -52.00
CA MET A 205 35.19 34.14 -51.27
C MET A 205 34.91 32.91 -50.39
N ILE A 206 35.90 32.01 -50.25
CA ILE A 206 35.84 30.93 -49.28
C ILE A 206 36.19 31.51 -47.90
N GLU A 207 35.38 31.24 -46.88
CA GLU A 207 35.66 31.60 -45.49
C GLU A 207 35.95 30.34 -44.66
N PRO A 208 37.22 29.96 -44.42
CA PRO A 208 37.56 28.85 -43.51
C PRO A 208 37.10 29.14 -42.09
N ARG A 209 36.61 28.14 -41.35
CA ARG A 209 36.04 28.33 -40.00
C ARG A 209 37.10 28.20 -38.89
N ARG A 210 38.18 27.46 -39.14
CA ARG A 210 39.26 27.14 -38.18
C ARG A 210 40.47 26.54 -38.88
N ASP A 211 41.55 26.28 -38.13
CA ASP A 211 42.76 25.62 -38.62
C ASP A 211 42.48 24.27 -39.30
N ASP A 212 41.56 23.47 -38.76
CA ASP A 212 41.19 22.15 -39.32
C ASP A 212 40.60 22.24 -40.74
N ASP A 213 40.12 23.41 -41.15
CA ASP A 213 39.60 23.61 -42.50
C ASP A 213 40.71 23.85 -43.54
N ILE A 214 41.98 24.04 -43.12
CA ILE A 214 43.12 24.27 -44.01
C ILE A 214 44.14 23.14 -43.82
N ILE A 215 44.04 22.10 -44.66
CA ILE A 215 44.80 20.87 -44.49
C ILE A 215 45.99 20.84 -45.45
N LEU A 216 47.20 20.74 -44.87
CA LEU A 216 48.47 20.63 -45.59
C LEU A 216 49.03 19.19 -45.62
N THR A 217 48.60 18.32 -44.70
CA THR A 217 48.99 16.90 -44.61
C THR A 217 47.88 16.07 -43.95
N LEU A 218 47.85 14.75 -44.20
CA LEU A 218 46.90 13.82 -43.59
C LEU A 218 47.45 13.15 -42.31
N ASP A 219 48.69 13.40 -41.93
CA ASP A 219 49.32 12.81 -40.74
C ASP A 219 48.66 13.31 -39.44
N GLY A 220 48.30 12.39 -38.54
CA GLY A 220 47.60 12.73 -37.29
C GLY A 220 46.15 13.17 -37.47
N THR A 221 45.58 13.01 -38.67
CA THR A 221 44.16 13.29 -38.94
C THR A 221 43.29 12.04 -38.75
N GLY A 222 41.97 12.19 -38.72
CA GLY A 222 41.03 11.10 -38.53
C GLY A 222 40.36 11.12 -37.16
N GLN A 223 39.48 10.14 -36.95
CA GLN A 223 38.71 9.94 -35.73
C GLN A 223 38.80 8.47 -35.33
N ALA A 224 38.89 8.20 -34.03
CA ALA A 224 38.86 6.84 -33.51
C ALA A 224 37.82 6.72 -32.40
N THR A 225 37.09 5.60 -32.43
CA THR A 225 36.13 5.22 -31.39
C THR A 225 36.47 3.81 -30.90
N ILE A 226 36.15 3.51 -29.65
CA ILE A 226 36.36 2.19 -29.03
C ILE A 226 35.03 1.66 -28.51
N ASN A 227 34.83 0.35 -28.60
CA ASN A 227 33.62 -0.31 -28.13
C ASN A 227 33.93 -1.72 -27.62
N PRO A 228 33.56 -2.05 -26.36
CA PRO A 228 32.86 -1.18 -25.39
C PRO A 228 33.72 0.00 -24.87
N ASP A 229 33.10 1.13 -24.57
CA ASP A 229 33.78 2.30 -23.98
C ASP A 229 33.75 2.30 -22.43
N SER A 230 33.06 1.32 -21.83
CA SER A 230 32.97 1.09 -20.40
C SER A 230 32.99 -0.41 -20.09
N VAL A 231 33.89 -0.83 -19.20
CA VAL A 231 34.16 -2.25 -18.92
C VAL A 231 34.32 -2.50 -17.42
N PRO A 232 34.00 -3.70 -16.91
CA PRO A 232 34.33 -4.06 -15.53
C PRO A 232 35.83 -4.24 -15.34
N ASN A 233 36.34 -4.08 -14.12
CA ASN A 233 37.74 -4.32 -13.77
C ASN A 233 38.12 -5.81 -13.84
N GLY A 234 39.31 -6.11 -14.34
CA GLY A 234 39.82 -7.49 -14.46
C GLY A 234 39.01 -8.41 -15.38
N PHE A 235 38.17 -7.84 -16.25
CA PHE A 235 37.24 -8.59 -17.10
C PHE A 235 37.89 -8.95 -18.44
N ASN A 236 37.67 -10.17 -18.94
CA ASN A 236 38.15 -10.58 -20.26
C ASN A 236 37.14 -10.19 -21.34
N LEU A 237 37.57 -9.42 -22.32
CA LEU A 237 36.72 -8.86 -23.37
C LEU A 237 37.39 -8.84 -24.74
N ASN A 238 36.57 -8.47 -25.73
CA ASN A 238 37.00 -8.14 -27.07
C ASN A 238 36.76 -6.66 -27.30
N GLU A 239 37.83 -5.89 -27.52
CA GLU A 239 37.74 -4.47 -27.82
C GLU A 239 37.75 -4.22 -29.32
N GLN A 240 36.91 -3.31 -29.78
CA GLN A 240 36.87 -2.90 -31.18
C GLN A 240 37.18 -1.42 -31.32
N ILE A 241 38.30 -1.11 -31.98
CA ILE A 241 38.67 0.26 -32.33
C ILE A 241 38.32 0.51 -33.79
N THR A 242 37.48 1.51 -34.04
CA THR A 242 37.09 1.95 -35.38
C THR A 242 37.75 3.26 -35.69
N VAL A 243 38.58 3.28 -36.74
CA VAL A 243 39.25 4.48 -37.25
C VAL A 243 38.60 4.91 -38.56
N LEU A 244 38.23 6.18 -38.65
CA LEU A 244 37.75 6.85 -39.86
C LEU A 244 38.72 7.97 -40.23
N ALA A 245 38.90 8.19 -41.53
CA ALA A 245 39.61 9.38 -41.97
C ALA A 245 38.68 10.59 -41.96
N SER A 246 39.23 11.78 -41.72
CA SER A 246 38.42 13.00 -41.66
C SER A 246 38.22 13.65 -43.03
N ILE A 247 39.16 13.47 -43.99
CA ILE A 247 39.20 14.27 -45.22
C ILE A 247 39.63 13.47 -46.47
N ASP A 248 40.66 12.62 -46.38
CA ASP A 248 41.14 11.77 -47.48
C ASP A 248 41.77 10.47 -46.92
N THR A 249 42.38 9.64 -47.76
CA THR A 249 42.68 8.26 -47.47
C THR A 249 43.92 8.11 -46.57
N LEU A 250 43.72 7.64 -45.33
CA LEU A 250 44.82 7.23 -44.47
C LEU A 250 45.42 5.91 -44.97
N ARG A 251 46.76 5.84 -45.00
CA ARG A 251 47.52 4.70 -45.51
C ARG A 251 48.17 3.86 -44.43
N LYS A 252 48.36 4.44 -43.25
CA LYS A 252 48.95 3.77 -42.10
C LYS A 252 48.25 4.22 -40.83
N LEU A 253 48.05 3.30 -39.90
CA LEU A 253 47.59 3.62 -38.55
C LEU A 253 48.27 2.71 -37.52
N SER A 254 48.28 3.13 -36.26
CA SER A 254 48.74 2.28 -35.15
C SER A 254 47.91 2.49 -33.90
N ILE A 255 47.70 1.43 -33.11
CA ILE A 255 47.02 1.44 -31.82
C ILE A 255 48.00 0.97 -30.74
N THR A 256 48.19 1.76 -29.69
CA THR A 256 48.96 1.37 -28.51
C THR A 256 48.01 0.97 -27.39
N ILE A 257 48.16 -0.26 -26.89
CA ILE A 257 47.36 -0.78 -25.76
C ILE A 257 47.96 -0.25 -24.45
N PRO A 258 47.15 0.26 -23.50
CA PRO A 258 47.62 0.68 -22.18
C PRO A 258 48.38 -0.44 -21.46
N PHE A 259 49.49 -0.14 -20.80
CA PHE A 259 50.38 -1.15 -20.21
C PHE A 259 49.79 -1.87 -18.98
N ASN A 260 48.76 -1.29 -18.36
CA ASN A 260 48.05 -1.83 -17.21
C ASN A 260 46.98 -2.86 -17.61
N TRP A 261 46.70 -3.00 -18.91
CA TRP A 261 45.83 -4.03 -19.44
C TRP A 261 46.63 -5.31 -19.70
N GLN A 262 46.02 -6.46 -19.42
CA GLN A 262 46.69 -7.75 -19.62
C GLN A 262 46.31 -8.30 -21.00
N TRP A 263 47.32 -8.48 -21.84
CA TRP A 263 47.18 -9.10 -23.16
C TRP A 263 48.41 -9.93 -23.50
N THR A 264 48.23 -11.01 -24.26
CA THR A 264 49.33 -11.94 -24.56
C THR A 264 50.19 -11.51 -25.74
N GLY A 265 49.73 -10.52 -26.52
CA GLY A 265 50.37 -10.13 -27.78
C GLY A 265 50.20 -11.16 -28.90
N ASN A 266 49.31 -12.14 -28.74
CA ASN A 266 49.13 -13.22 -29.71
C ASN A 266 48.50 -12.70 -31.01
N PRO A 267 49.15 -12.86 -32.19
CA PRO A 267 48.62 -12.39 -33.45
C PRO A 267 47.24 -12.95 -33.82
N SER A 268 46.85 -14.15 -33.34
CA SER A 268 45.53 -14.71 -33.62
C SER A 268 44.38 -13.96 -32.93
N ASP A 269 44.70 -13.13 -31.94
CA ASP A 269 43.71 -12.35 -31.20
C ASP A 269 43.29 -11.08 -31.97
N ILE A 270 44.00 -10.73 -33.05
CA ILE A 270 43.68 -9.56 -33.87
C ILE A 270 42.83 -9.96 -35.08
N ASN A 271 41.73 -9.23 -35.27
CA ASN A 271 40.91 -9.32 -36.47
C ASN A 271 40.76 -7.93 -37.12
N LEU A 272 41.29 -7.79 -38.34
CA LEU A 272 41.06 -6.60 -39.16
C LEU A 272 39.76 -6.76 -39.95
N SER A 273 38.85 -5.81 -39.78
CA SER A 273 37.59 -5.73 -40.53
C SER A 273 37.32 -4.29 -41.00
N GLY A 274 36.18 -4.05 -41.65
CA GLY A 274 35.88 -2.77 -42.31
C GLY A 274 36.51 -2.64 -43.70
N SER A 275 35.88 -1.87 -44.58
CA SER A 275 36.32 -1.72 -45.98
C SER A 275 37.66 -0.99 -46.11
N GLY A 276 38.04 -0.18 -45.11
CA GLY A 276 39.32 0.50 -45.04
C GLY A 276 40.51 -0.45 -44.89
N ASN A 277 40.29 -1.67 -44.38
CA ASN A 277 41.34 -2.68 -44.19
C ASN A 277 41.51 -3.63 -45.40
N ILE A 278 40.81 -3.43 -46.52
CA ILE A 278 40.92 -4.31 -47.69
C ILE A 278 42.34 -4.25 -48.30
N GLY A 279 43.07 -5.35 -48.13
CA GLY A 279 44.46 -5.49 -48.58
C GLY A 279 45.48 -4.84 -47.66
N ALA A 280 45.07 -4.43 -46.45
CA ALA A 280 45.97 -3.99 -45.40
C ALA A 280 46.62 -5.20 -44.69
N GLU A 281 47.83 -4.99 -44.17
CA GLU A 281 48.53 -5.97 -43.33
C GLU A 281 48.78 -5.36 -41.95
N TYR A 282 48.80 -6.18 -40.90
CA TYR A 282 49.16 -5.72 -39.56
C TYR A 282 50.42 -6.39 -39.02
N SER A 283 51.06 -5.70 -38.09
CA SER A 283 52.14 -6.23 -37.25
C SER A 283 51.94 -5.81 -35.80
N ILE A 284 52.45 -6.62 -34.87
CA ILE A 284 52.44 -6.33 -33.43
C ILE A 284 53.89 -6.15 -33.00
N SER A 285 54.15 -5.12 -32.20
CA SER A 285 55.44 -4.87 -31.57
C SER A 285 55.26 -4.56 -30.07
N GLY A 286 56.38 -4.51 -29.35
CA GLY A 286 56.40 -4.31 -27.89
C GLY A 286 56.32 -5.59 -27.08
N SER A 287 56.56 -5.47 -25.78
CA SER A 287 56.58 -6.57 -24.80
C SER A 287 55.40 -6.53 -23.81
N GLY A 288 54.57 -5.48 -23.86
CA GLY A 288 53.48 -5.24 -22.92
C GLY A 288 53.92 -4.64 -21.58
N SER A 289 55.20 -4.26 -21.47
CA SER A 289 55.70 -3.58 -20.26
C SER A 289 55.42 -2.08 -20.30
N SER A 290 55.45 -1.41 -19.15
CA SER A 290 55.22 0.05 -19.09
C SER A 290 56.22 0.89 -19.90
N SER A 291 57.44 0.38 -20.12
CA SER A 291 58.45 1.02 -20.97
C SER A 291 58.36 0.62 -22.45
N ASP A 292 57.57 -0.40 -22.79
CA ASP A 292 57.48 -1.01 -24.12
C ASP A 292 56.10 -1.67 -24.31
N PRO A 293 55.02 -0.86 -24.37
CA PRO A 293 53.64 -1.35 -24.49
C PRO A 293 53.40 -2.02 -25.85
N PHE A 294 52.35 -2.83 -25.94
CA PHE A 294 51.98 -3.44 -27.21
C PHE A 294 51.46 -2.40 -28.19
N VAL A 295 52.00 -2.42 -29.41
CA VAL A 295 51.57 -1.55 -30.52
C VAL A 295 51.18 -2.40 -31.72
N ILE A 296 49.93 -2.26 -32.16
CA ILE A 296 49.39 -2.86 -33.38
C ILE A 296 49.54 -1.81 -34.49
N THR A 297 50.32 -2.11 -35.53
CA THR A 297 50.49 -1.24 -36.70
C THR A 297 49.80 -1.85 -37.90
N VAL A 298 48.93 -1.08 -38.57
CA VAL A 298 48.27 -1.46 -39.82
C VAL A 298 48.87 -0.64 -40.97
N ASP A 299 49.40 -1.33 -41.96
CA ASP A 299 50.03 -0.78 -43.16
C ASP A 299 49.17 -1.02 -44.39
N SER A 300 49.28 -0.13 -45.37
CA SER A 300 48.49 -0.17 -46.62
C SER A 300 46.98 -0.09 -46.40
N ALA A 301 46.56 0.58 -45.32
CA ALA A 301 45.17 0.92 -45.11
C ALA A 301 44.63 1.79 -46.26
N LYS A 302 43.31 1.74 -46.42
CA LYS A 302 42.53 2.57 -47.33
C LYS A 302 41.39 3.21 -46.54
N THR A 303 41.69 3.65 -45.32
CA THR A 303 40.68 4.25 -44.44
C THR A 303 40.23 5.57 -45.06
N THR A 304 38.93 5.71 -45.33
CA THR A 304 38.33 6.97 -45.79
C THR A 304 37.26 7.43 -44.81
N GLU A 305 36.55 8.52 -45.13
CA GLU A 305 35.37 8.96 -44.37
C GLU A 305 34.20 7.95 -44.42
N LEU A 306 34.17 7.08 -45.44
CA LEU A 306 33.09 6.10 -45.66
C LEU A 306 33.56 4.65 -45.50
N ASP A 307 34.88 4.43 -45.56
CA ASP A 307 35.50 3.12 -45.47
C ASP A 307 36.33 3.02 -44.18
N PRO A 308 35.73 2.65 -43.04
CA PRO A 308 36.44 2.55 -41.78
C PRO A 308 37.44 1.40 -41.77
N SER A 309 38.52 1.60 -41.02
CA SER A 309 39.41 0.53 -40.59
C SER A 309 39.02 0.12 -39.18
N ILE A 310 38.57 -1.12 -39.02
CA ILE A 310 38.11 -1.68 -37.75
C ILE A 310 39.12 -2.72 -37.27
N ILE A 311 39.64 -2.54 -36.06
CA ILE A 311 40.63 -3.41 -35.43
C ILE A 311 40.00 -4.00 -34.18
N SER A 312 39.73 -5.30 -34.20
CA SER A 312 39.25 -6.04 -33.04
C SER A 312 40.40 -6.74 -32.33
N ILE A 313 40.53 -6.50 -31.02
CA ILE A 313 41.54 -7.06 -30.12
C ILE A 313 40.82 -8.00 -29.16
N ASN A 314 41.00 -9.31 -29.35
CA ASN A 314 40.34 -10.33 -28.53
C ASN A 314 41.22 -10.76 -27.35
N ASN A 315 40.60 -11.42 -26.36
CA ASN A 315 41.29 -11.95 -25.17
C ASN A 315 42.07 -10.88 -24.40
N LEU A 316 41.52 -9.67 -24.37
CA LEU A 316 42.09 -8.53 -23.69
C LEU A 316 41.46 -8.44 -22.30
N ILE A 317 42.26 -8.36 -21.25
CA ILE A 317 41.76 -8.24 -19.87
C ILE A 317 41.97 -6.80 -19.40
N SER A 318 40.89 -6.15 -18.99
CA SER A 318 40.91 -4.79 -18.46
C SER A 318 41.76 -4.69 -17.18
N ALA A 319 42.25 -3.50 -16.87
CA ALA A 319 43.03 -3.29 -15.66
C ALA A 319 42.20 -3.59 -14.38
N ASP A 320 42.88 -4.02 -13.31
CA ASP A 320 42.23 -4.25 -12.02
C ASP A 320 41.80 -2.95 -11.33
N ALA A 321 42.47 -1.83 -11.65
CA ALA A 321 42.20 -0.52 -11.09
C ALA A 321 41.07 0.18 -11.86
N VAL A 322 40.08 0.70 -11.14
CA VAL A 322 39.03 1.56 -11.70
C VAL A 322 39.59 2.90 -12.14
N GLY A 323 39.06 3.47 -13.22
CA GLY A 323 39.58 4.71 -13.81
C GLY A 323 39.27 4.83 -15.28
N ALA A 324 40.00 5.70 -15.98
CA ALA A 324 39.91 5.87 -17.42
C ALA A 324 41.27 5.60 -18.05
N ASP A 325 41.30 4.71 -19.05
CA ASP A 325 42.51 4.36 -19.79
C ASP A 325 42.37 4.78 -21.26
N THR A 326 43.47 5.29 -21.83
CA THR A 326 43.50 5.83 -23.20
C THR A 326 44.27 4.92 -24.13
N PHE A 327 43.65 4.51 -25.23
CA PHE A 327 44.32 3.79 -26.33
C PHE A 327 44.88 4.82 -27.30
N ILE A 328 46.19 4.85 -27.49
CA ILE A 328 46.84 5.86 -28.34
C ILE A 328 46.76 5.43 -29.80
N VAL A 329 46.09 6.23 -30.63
CA VAL A 329 45.90 6.02 -32.05
C VAL A 329 46.73 7.02 -32.85
N LYS A 330 47.55 6.51 -33.76
CA LYS A 330 48.32 7.33 -34.69
C LYS A 330 47.90 7.03 -36.12
N THR A 331 47.92 8.03 -36.98
CA THR A 331 47.52 7.93 -38.39
C THR A 331 48.52 8.64 -39.31
N ALA A 332 48.59 8.20 -40.56
CA ALA A 332 49.42 8.81 -41.60
C ALA A 332 48.80 8.72 -42.99
N GLY A 333 49.03 9.75 -43.80
CA GLY A 333 48.72 9.78 -45.23
C GLY A 333 49.72 8.99 -46.09
N ILE A 334 49.62 9.14 -47.41
CA ILE A 334 50.57 8.52 -48.33
C ILE A 334 51.97 9.11 -48.16
N GLY A 335 52.95 8.27 -47.80
CA GLY A 335 54.34 8.68 -47.59
C GLY A 335 54.59 9.52 -46.33
N GLY A 336 53.57 9.68 -45.48
CA GLY A 336 53.65 10.42 -44.22
C GLY A 336 54.12 9.59 -43.01
N ALA A 337 54.16 10.22 -41.85
CA ALA A 337 54.61 9.63 -40.59
C ALA A 337 53.46 9.46 -39.58
N LEU A 338 53.44 8.33 -38.86
CA LEU A 338 52.44 8.06 -37.82
C LEU A 338 52.50 9.13 -36.73
N THR A 339 51.45 9.94 -36.67
CA THR A 339 51.27 11.03 -35.71
C THR A 339 49.97 10.81 -34.92
N GLU A 340 49.95 11.16 -33.64
CA GLU A 340 48.75 11.02 -32.78
C GLU A 340 47.59 11.83 -33.31
N ILE A 341 46.38 11.28 -33.20
CA ILE A 341 45.16 12.01 -33.55
C ILE A 341 44.77 12.97 -32.42
N SER A 342 44.02 14.02 -32.76
CA SER A 342 43.65 15.07 -31.81
C SER A 342 42.73 14.60 -30.67
N GLN A 343 41.97 13.52 -30.89
CA GLN A 343 41.07 12.94 -29.90
C GLN A 343 41.25 11.43 -29.84
N GLU A 344 41.80 10.96 -28.72
CA GLU A 344 42.07 9.54 -28.49
C GLU A 344 40.87 8.80 -27.88
N PRO A 345 40.65 7.53 -28.23
CA PRO A 345 39.62 6.69 -27.62
C PRO A 345 39.98 6.35 -26.16
N VAL A 346 38.98 6.46 -25.28
CA VAL A 346 39.11 6.23 -23.83
C VAL A 346 38.13 5.14 -23.40
N VAL A 347 38.57 4.23 -22.54
CA VAL A 347 37.74 3.21 -21.90
C VAL A 347 37.64 3.49 -20.40
N THR A 348 36.43 3.46 -19.87
CA THR A 348 36.16 3.61 -18.43
C THR A 348 36.08 2.24 -17.76
N ILE A 349 36.92 2.02 -16.75
CA ILE A 349 36.95 0.79 -15.96
C ILE A 349 36.16 1.00 -14.66
N LEU A 350 35.16 0.14 -14.44
CA LEU A 350 34.22 0.21 -13.32
C LEU A 350 34.41 -0.97 -12.35
N SER A 351 34.10 -0.77 -11.07
CA SER A 351 34.15 -1.85 -10.08
C SER A 351 32.99 -2.83 -10.28
N SER A 352 33.25 -4.11 -10.05
CA SER A 352 32.23 -5.17 -9.96
C SER A 352 31.71 -5.37 -8.53
N ASP A 353 32.19 -4.61 -7.54
CA ASP A 353 31.70 -4.70 -6.15
C ASP A 353 30.21 -4.36 -6.05
N GLY A 354 29.46 -5.13 -5.25
CA GLY A 354 28.01 -4.97 -5.07
C GLY A 354 27.14 -5.28 -6.31
N SER A 355 27.72 -5.75 -7.42
CA SER A 355 26.96 -6.00 -8.66
C SER A 355 26.18 -7.31 -8.70
N GLY A 356 26.40 -8.20 -7.73
CA GLY A 356 25.74 -9.51 -7.68
C GLY A 356 24.23 -9.43 -7.50
N GLN A 357 23.53 -10.44 -7.99
CA GLN A 357 22.09 -10.62 -7.82
C GLN A 357 21.83 -11.97 -7.17
N VAL A 358 20.83 -12.06 -6.30
CA VAL A 358 20.51 -13.28 -5.55
C VAL A 358 19.01 -13.44 -5.38
N LYS A 359 18.55 -14.69 -5.39
CA LYS A 359 17.16 -15.06 -5.15
C LYS A 359 17.05 -16.23 -4.16
N SER A 360 16.15 -16.14 -3.18
CA SER A 360 15.81 -17.21 -2.23
C SER A 360 14.76 -18.18 -2.81
N VAL A 361 14.88 -19.47 -2.49
CA VAL A 361 13.88 -20.52 -2.79
C VAL A 361 13.82 -21.52 -1.62
N PRO A 362 12.67 -21.75 -0.98
CA PRO A 362 11.39 -21.09 -1.22
C PRO A 362 11.40 -19.63 -0.74
N GLU A 363 10.54 -18.81 -1.34
CA GLU A 363 10.32 -17.40 -0.95
C GLU A 363 9.38 -17.29 0.27
N GLU A 364 8.74 -18.39 0.67
CA GLU A 364 7.88 -18.46 1.85
C GLU A 364 8.13 -19.73 2.69
N VAL A 365 7.99 -19.60 4.01
CA VAL A 365 8.10 -20.69 4.98
C VAL A 365 7.03 -20.58 6.06
N VAL A 366 6.83 -21.66 6.81
CA VAL A 366 5.87 -21.69 7.93
C VAL A 366 6.58 -21.31 9.24
N ALA A 367 5.97 -20.47 10.05
CA ALA A 367 6.46 -20.10 11.38
C ALA A 367 6.71 -21.33 12.27
N ASP A 368 7.74 -21.26 13.12
CA ASP A 368 8.20 -22.35 14.00
C ASP A 368 8.55 -23.67 13.28
N SER A 369 8.69 -23.65 11.95
CA SER A 369 9.07 -24.83 11.17
C SER A 369 10.54 -24.79 10.78
N THR A 370 11.11 -25.97 10.56
CA THR A 370 12.43 -26.11 9.95
C THR A 370 12.30 -26.03 8.43
N ALA A 371 13.12 -25.20 7.79
CA ALA A 371 13.14 -24.93 6.37
C ALA A 371 14.55 -25.04 5.78
N ASP A 372 14.57 -25.46 4.53
CA ASP A 372 15.75 -25.51 3.67
C ASP A 372 15.63 -24.40 2.63
N ILE A 373 16.62 -23.51 2.55
CA ILE A 373 16.59 -22.33 1.67
C ILE A 373 17.79 -22.37 0.72
N ASP A 374 17.50 -22.27 -0.56
CA ASP A 374 18.46 -22.16 -1.65
C ASP A 374 18.59 -20.70 -2.09
N PHE A 375 19.82 -20.20 -2.17
CA PHE A 375 20.17 -18.87 -2.65
C PHE A 375 20.84 -18.98 -4.02
N GLN A 376 20.16 -18.50 -5.05
CA GLN A 376 20.58 -18.55 -6.45
C GLN A 376 21.30 -17.25 -6.80
N PHE A 377 22.63 -17.31 -6.91
CA PHE A 377 23.49 -16.18 -7.23
C PHE A 377 23.75 -16.08 -8.73
N GLN A 378 23.67 -14.85 -9.26
CA GLN A 378 23.96 -14.49 -10.65
C GLN A 378 24.73 -13.17 -10.68
N ASN A 379 25.46 -12.92 -11.76
CA ASN A 379 26.06 -11.60 -11.99
C ASN A 379 26.07 -11.27 -13.48
N ASN A 380 25.64 -10.06 -13.84
CA ASN A 380 25.63 -9.60 -15.24
C ASN A 380 26.70 -8.53 -15.52
N PHE A 381 27.54 -8.19 -14.53
CA PHE A 381 28.54 -7.13 -14.66
C PHE A 381 29.88 -7.52 -14.02
N GLY A 382 30.86 -7.90 -14.83
CA GLY A 382 32.17 -8.34 -14.36
C GLY A 382 32.14 -9.75 -13.76
N VAL A 383 33.08 -10.01 -12.83
CA VAL A 383 33.19 -11.29 -12.12
C VAL A 383 33.09 -11.02 -10.62
N ILE A 384 32.27 -11.77 -9.88
CA ILE A 384 32.26 -11.74 -8.41
C ILE A 384 33.11 -12.89 -7.89
N THR A 385 34.07 -12.56 -7.01
CA THR A 385 35.01 -13.51 -6.42
C THR A 385 34.79 -13.76 -4.93
N SER A 386 34.16 -12.82 -4.23
CA SER A 386 33.83 -12.96 -2.80
C SER A 386 32.39 -12.56 -2.51
N ILE A 387 31.75 -13.28 -1.61
CA ILE A 387 30.34 -13.11 -1.22
C ILE A 387 30.22 -13.25 0.30
N GLU A 388 29.40 -12.44 0.95
CA GLU A 388 28.95 -12.65 2.32
C GLU A 388 27.42 -12.72 2.29
N LEU A 389 26.82 -13.80 2.82
CA LEU A 389 25.38 -13.90 3.07
C LEU A 389 25.12 -14.06 4.56
N LYS A 390 24.29 -13.20 5.14
CA LYS A 390 23.98 -13.16 6.57
C LYS A 390 22.56 -13.62 6.86
N THR A 391 22.38 -14.46 7.88
CA THR A 391 21.05 -14.86 8.35
C THR A 391 20.39 -13.71 9.12
N PRO A 392 19.06 -13.49 8.96
CA PRO A 392 18.32 -12.51 9.73
C PRO A 392 18.31 -12.80 11.24
N ILE A 393 18.02 -11.78 12.05
CA ILE A 393 17.81 -11.94 13.51
C ILE A 393 16.55 -12.80 13.73
N HIS A 394 16.52 -13.57 14.83
CA HIS A 394 15.44 -14.48 15.24
C HIS A 394 15.33 -15.79 14.46
N TRP A 395 15.98 -15.90 13.29
CA TRP A 395 16.12 -17.19 12.62
C TRP A 395 17.04 -18.13 13.42
N GLY A 396 16.55 -19.34 13.67
CA GLY A 396 17.33 -20.36 14.35
C GLY A 396 18.22 -21.12 13.38
N TRP A 397 19.54 -21.07 13.55
CA TRP A 397 20.44 -21.94 12.80
C TRP A 397 21.60 -22.40 13.68
N THR A 398 22.10 -23.61 13.43
CA THR A 398 23.17 -24.20 14.26
C THR A 398 24.56 -23.83 13.78
N GLY A 399 24.68 -23.30 12.55
CA GLY A 399 25.96 -23.06 11.89
C GLY A 399 26.73 -24.34 11.57
N ASP A 400 26.06 -25.50 11.50
CA ASP A 400 26.71 -26.76 11.12
C ASP A 400 27.18 -26.67 9.66
N SER A 401 28.47 -26.93 9.43
CA SER A 401 29.05 -27.00 8.09
C SER A 401 28.35 -28.01 7.16
N LEU A 402 27.71 -29.05 7.72
CA LEU A 402 26.95 -30.05 6.94
C LEU A 402 25.64 -29.49 6.38
N ASP A 403 25.16 -28.38 6.92
CA ASP A 403 23.95 -27.70 6.47
C ASP A 403 24.22 -26.73 5.31
N VAL A 404 25.47 -26.59 4.88
CA VAL A 404 25.87 -25.70 3.78
C VAL A 404 26.34 -26.52 2.59
N SER A 405 25.85 -26.19 1.39
CA SER A 405 26.43 -26.71 0.15
C SER A 405 26.48 -25.66 -0.95
N LEU A 406 27.57 -25.69 -1.70
CA LEU A 406 27.79 -24.85 -2.88
C LEU A 406 27.71 -25.71 -4.14
N THR A 407 26.89 -25.30 -5.10
CA THR A 407 26.80 -25.95 -6.43
C THR A 407 26.68 -24.90 -7.54
N GLY A 408 26.75 -25.33 -8.79
CA GLY A 408 26.75 -24.44 -9.97
C GLY A 408 28.16 -24.09 -10.46
N ASP A 409 28.25 -23.73 -11.73
CA ASP A 409 29.53 -23.53 -12.42
C ASP A 409 30.34 -22.37 -11.83
N GLY A 410 29.66 -21.32 -11.34
CA GLY A 410 30.28 -20.18 -10.66
C GLY A 410 30.81 -20.48 -9.26
N PHE A 411 30.45 -21.63 -8.66
CA PHE A 411 30.97 -22.08 -7.36
C PHE A 411 31.89 -23.30 -7.47
N LEU A 412 32.29 -23.70 -8.67
CA LEU A 412 33.09 -24.91 -8.89
C LEU A 412 34.42 -24.93 -8.10
N ASN A 413 35.06 -23.77 -7.94
CA ASN A 413 36.32 -23.60 -7.19
C ASN A 413 36.13 -22.82 -5.87
N ALA A 414 34.89 -22.52 -5.52
CA ALA A 414 34.60 -21.69 -4.36
C ALA A 414 34.81 -22.45 -3.05
N THR A 415 35.25 -21.72 -2.04
CA THR A 415 35.38 -22.21 -0.66
C THR A 415 34.55 -21.33 0.25
N TYR A 416 34.01 -21.86 1.34
CA TYR A 416 33.26 -21.06 2.30
C TYR A 416 33.76 -21.20 3.74
N THR A 417 33.48 -20.18 4.54
CA THR A 417 33.58 -20.23 6.00
C THR A 417 32.26 -19.76 6.62
N ILE A 418 31.99 -20.19 7.85
CA ILE A 418 30.81 -19.77 8.62
C ILE A 418 31.31 -18.93 9.79
N VAL A 419 30.81 -17.70 9.91
CA VAL A 419 31.15 -16.77 10.99
C VAL A 419 29.90 -16.53 11.83
N LYS A 420 30.04 -16.62 13.16
CA LYS A 420 28.95 -16.34 14.10
C LYS A 420 29.15 -14.98 14.76
N ASP A 421 28.13 -14.14 14.69
CA ASP A 421 28.03 -12.95 15.53
C ASP A 421 27.38 -13.33 16.87
N GLU A 422 28.20 -13.46 17.91
CA GLU A 422 27.74 -13.86 19.26
C GLU A 422 26.81 -12.83 19.91
N SER A 423 26.86 -11.56 19.50
CA SER A 423 26.05 -10.50 20.11
C SER A 423 24.59 -10.52 19.64
N LEU A 424 24.38 -10.93 18.39
CA LEU A 424 23.07 -10.99 17.75
C LEU A 424 22.59 -12.44 17.56
N ASN A 425 23.46 -13.43 17.82
CA ASN A 425 23.24 -14.85 17.58
C ASN A 425 22.80 -15.16 16.13
N ILE A 426 23.45 -14.50 15.17
CA ILE A 426 23.26 -14.68 13.73
C ILE A 426 24.55 -15.22 13.10
N TYR A 427 24.45 -15.77 11.90
CA TYR A 427 25.58 -16.34 11.17
C TYR A 427 25.76 -15.68 9.81
N SER A 428 27.00 -15.59 9.32
CA SER A 428 27.30 -15.33 7.92
C SER A 428 27.97 -16.54 7.27
N VAL A 429 27.67 -16.77 6.00
CA VAL A 429 28.43 -17.65 5.12
C VAL A 429 29.25 -16.78 4.19
N GLU A 430 30.56 -16.81 4.38
CA GLU A 430 31.53 -16.06 3.58
C GLU A 430 32.12 -17.00 2.54
N ILE A 431 31.89 -16.70 1.25
CA ILE A 431 32.34 -17.49 0.11
C ILE A 431 33.50 -16.73 -0.56
N ASP A 432 34.61 -17.44 -0.79
CA ASP A 432 35.79 -16.96 -1.50
C ASP A 432 36.05 -17.81 -2.75
N ASN A 433 36.77 -17.23 -3.71
CA ASN A 433 37.10 -17.85 -5.01
C ASN A 433 35.84 -18.25 -5.81
N ALA A 434 34.77 -17.48 -5.67
CA ALA A 434 33.66 -17.55 -6.61
C ALA A 434 34.12 -17.11 -8.01
N GLY A 435 33.44 -17.61 -9.03
CA GLY A 435 33.61 -17.23 -10.43
C GLY A 435 32.27 -16.90 -11.04
N LEU A 436 31.48 -16.05 -10.37
CA LEU A 436 30.16 -15.65 -10.85
C LEU A 436 30.29 -14.57 -11.91
N ASP A 437 29.74 -14.82 -13.09
CA ASP A 437 29.71 -13.89 -14.22
C ASP A 437 28.44 -14.14 -15.06
N SER A 438 28.36 -13.52 -16.24
CA SER A 438 27.17 -13.61 -17.10
C SER A 438 26.90 -15.00 -17.68
N LEU A 439 27.83 -15.95 -17.54
CA LEU A 439 27.71 -17.33 -18.00
C LEU A 439 27.67 -18.34 -16.84
N ASN A 440 28.27 -17.99 -15.70
CA ASN A 440 28.50 -18.87 -14.58
C ASN A 440 27.67 -18.44 -13.35
N ASN A 441 26.69 -19.26 -12.98
CA ASN A 441 25.82 -19.03 -11.81
C ASN A 441 26.21 -19.90 -10.62
N GLY A 442 25.79 -19.52 -9.41
CA GLY A 442 26.08 -20.25 -8.17
C GLY A 442 24.81 -20.50 -7.36
N LEU A 443 24.78 -21.62 -6.63
CA LEU A 443 23.73 -21.98 -5.71
C LEU A 443 24.33 -22.26 -4.33
N LEU A 444 23.94 -21.47 -3.34
CA LEU A 444 24.24 -21.71 -1.92
C LEU A 444 22.97 -22.30 -1.28
N ALA A 445 23.02 -23.54 -0.84
CA ALA A 445 21.96 -24.16 -0.06
C ALA A 445 22.30 -24.05 1.43
N LEU A 446 21.40 -23.44 2.19
CA LEU A 446 21.38 -23.49 3.65
C LEU A 446 20.26 -24.44 4.10
N ARG A 447 20.57 -25.35 5.02
CA ARG A 447 19.65 -26.38 5.50
C ARG A 447 19.37 -26.22 6.99
N ASN A 448 18.25 -26.80 7.42
CA ASN A 448 17.85 -26.84 8.83
C ASN A 448 17.73 -25.46 9.50
N LEU A 449 17.29 -24.43 8.77
CA LEU A 449 16.95 -23.15 9.40
C LEU A 449 15.60 -23.27 10.10
N THR A 450 15.48 -22.77 11.32
CA THR A 450 14.20 -22.69 12.04
C THR A 450 13.64 -21.30 11.83
N ALA A 451 12.51 -21.22 11.13
CA ALA A 451 11.78 -19.97 10.93
C ALA A 451 11.29 -19.43 12.29
N PRO A 452 11.31 -18.11 12.50
CA PRO A 452 10.80 -17.48 13.72
C PRO A 452 9.29 -17.69 13.90
N ASP A 453 8.79 -17.43 15.10
CA ASP A 453 7.37 -17.43 15.44
C ASP A 453 6.66 -16.13 14.98
N SER A 454 7.41 -15.03 14.95
CA SER A 454 6.96 -13.74 14.42
C SER A 454 6.82 -13.79 12.90
N LEU A 455 5.63 -13.43 12.43
CA LEU A 455 5.30 -13.37 11.02
C LEU A 455 5.85 -12.07 10.44
N ASP A 456 6.73 -12.15 9.45
CA ASP A 456 7.28 -10.98 8.76
C ASP A 456 7.95 -11.42 7.45
N TYR A 457 8.41 -10.44 6.66
CA TYR A 457 9.49 -10.64 5.70
C TYR A 457 10.83 -10.55 6.41
N TYR A 458 11.70 -11.53 6.17
CA TYR A 458 13.05 -11.52 6.70
C TYR A 458 14.07 -11.41 5.57
N GLU A 459 14.81 -10.31 5.57
CA GLU A 459 15.92 -10.05 4.64
C GLU A 459 17.18 -10.81 5.04
N PHE A 460 17.80 -11.47 4.06
CA PHE A 460 19.13 -12.04 4.21
C PHE A 460 20.15 -11.04 3.63
N GLU A 461 20.91 -10.34 4.46
CA GLU A 461 21.87 -9.36 3.94
C GLU A 461 22.93 -10.04 3.07
N VAL A 462 23.17 -9.50 1.87
CA VAL A 462 24.17 -10.03 0.94
C VAL A 462 25.14 -8.94 0.50
N LYS A 463 26.44 -9.24 0.55
CA LYS A 463 27.48 -8.40 -0.04
C LYS A 463 28.27 -9.18 -1.06
N THR A 464 28.73 -8.50 -2.11
CA THR A 464 29.57 -9.11 -3.15
C THR A 464 30.76 -8.22 -3.48
N ALA A 465 31.88 -8.82 -3.85
CA ALA A 465 33.09 -8.13 -4.29
C ALA A 465 33.67 -8.78 -5.55
N GLY A 466 34.21 -7.95 -6.43
CA GLY A 466 35.02 -8.38 -7.56
C GLY A 466 36.46 -8.72 -7.15
N PRO A 467 37.34 -9.03 -8.12
CA PRO A 467 38.74 -9.33 -7.86
C PRO A 467 39.43 -8.17 -7.11
N GLN A 468 40.04 -8.47 -5.96
CA GLN A 468 40.70 -7.48 -5.08
C GLN A 468 39.78 -6.34 -4.58
N GLY A 469 38.46 -6.48 -4.76
CA GLY A 469 37.46 -5.52 -4.34
C GLY A 469 37.08 -5.62 -2.86
N ASN A 470 36.13 -4.79 -2.43
CA ASN A 470 35.59 -4.83 -1.08
C ASN A 470 34.16 -5.39 -1.11
N LEU A 471 33.78 -6.12 -0.05
CA LEU A 471 32.39 -6.56 0.11
C LEU A 471 31.47 -5.34 0.26
N VAL A 472 30.67 -5.10 -0.78
CA VAL A 472 29.67 -4.02 -0.83
C VAL A 472 28.27 -4.64 -0.89
N PRO A 473 27.28 -4.09 -0.15
CA PRO A 473 25.88 -4.48 -0.30
C PRO A 473 25.43 -4.55 -1.76
N ILE A 474 24.71 -5.61 -2.12
CA ILE A 474 24.02 -5.65 -3.41
C ILE A 474 22.79 -4.75 -3.42
N SER A 475 22.25 -4.44 -4.60
CA SER A 475 21.15 -3.49 -4.75
C SER A 475 19.82 -3.94 -4.15
N SER A 476 19.62 -5.25 -3.94
CA SER A 476 18.41 -5.83 -3.37
C SER A 476 18.75 -7.16 -2.70
N TYR A 477 18.32 -7.32 -1.45
CA TYR A 477 18.51 -8.55 -0.69
C TYR A 477 17.40 -9.58 -1.00
N PRO A 478 17.69 -10.89 -0.90
CA PRO A 478 16.67 -11.91 -0.96
C PRO A 478 15.91 -11.96 0.37
N GLU A 479 14.60 -12.14 0.26
CA GLU A 479 13.69 -12.16 1.40
C GLU A 479 12.94 -13.48 1.48
N VAL A 480 12.50 -13.81 2.69
CA VAL A 480 11.63 -14.97 2.91
C VAL A 480 10.46 -14.55 3.81
N LEU A 481 9.24 -14.80 3.32
CA LEU A 481 7.99 -14.58 4.05
C LEU A 481 7.76 -15.70 5.07
N VAL A 482 7.52 -15.34 6.33
CA VAL A 482 7.12 -16.29 7.37
C VAL A 482 5.62 -16.20 7.62
N ARG A 483 4.89 -17.29 7.37
CA ARG A 483 3.42 -17.36 7.52
C ARG A 483 2.96 -18.41 8.52
N ARG A 484 1.71 -18.35 8.98
CA ARG A 484 1.13 -19.40 9.83
C ARG A 484 0.84 -20.68 9.05
N SER A 485 0.74 -21.79 9.78
CA SER A 485 0.40 -23.10 9.24
C SER A 485 -1.02 -23.18 8.64
N ASP A 486 -1.93 -22.30 9.05
CA ASP A 486 -3.29 -22.19 8.51
C ASP A 486 -3.40 -21.27 7.29
N GLY A 487 -2.26 -20.80 6.77
CA GLY A 487 -2.14 -19.97 5.58
C GLY A 487 -2.29 -18.47 5.82
N THR A 488 -2.44 -17.99 7.07
CA THR A 488 -2.46 -16.53 7.29
C THR A 488 -1.08 -15.92 7.12
N ILE A 489 -0.97 -14.84 6.36
CA ILE A 489 0.23 -14.01 6.23
C ILE A 489 0.14 -12.80 7.19
N PRO A 490 1.27 -12.17 7.56
CA PRO A 490 1.26 -10.91 8.33
C PRO A 490 0.65 -9.78 7.50
N ILE A 491 0.04 -8.80 8.17
CA ILE A 491 -0.63 -7.68 7.48
C ILE A 491 0.37 -6.82 6.69
N ILE A 492 1.59 -6.64 7.17
CA ILE A 492 2.64 -5.91 6.42
C ILE A 492 2.90 -6.53 5.04
N ALA A 493 2.65 -7.83 4.85
CA ALA A 493 2.83 -8.44 3.55
C ALA A 493 1.77 -8.02 2.52
N VAL A 494 0.60 -7.59 2.99
CA VAL A 494 -0.46 -7.03 2.16
C VAL A 494 -0.18 -5.57 1.83
N ASP A 495 0.27 -4.80 2.82
CA ASP A 495 0.49 -3.35 2.75
C ASP A 495 1.84 -2.96 2.13
N ARG A 496 2.67 -3.94 1.79
CA ARG A 496 3.97 -3.68 1.17
C ARG A 496 3.80 -3.21 -0.27
N ASN A 497 4.38 -2.05 -0.56
CA ASN A 497 4.30 -1.38 -1.86
C ASN A 497 5.66 -1.28 -2.58
N ASP A 498 5.62 -1.12 -3.91
CA ASP A 498 6.79 -0.80 -4.73
C ASP A 498 7.10 0.71 -4.71
N SER A 499 8.15 1.14 -5.41
CA SER A 499 8.54 2.57 -5.48
C SER A 499 7.48 3.50 -6.09
N ALA A 500 6.47 2.94 -6.78
CA ALA A 500 5.35 3.67 -7.34
C ALA A 500 4.13 3.65 -6.39
N GLY A 501 4.26 3.09 -5.18
CA GLY A 501 3.18 2.92 -4.22
C GLY A 501 2.19 1.83 -4.63
N ILE A 502 2.60 0.81 -5.40
CA ILE A 502 1.71 -0.28 -5.84
C ILE A 502 1.93 -1.53 -4.96
N PRO A 503 0.87 -2.17 -4.41
CA PRO A 503 1.02 -3.39 -3.62
C PRO A 503 1.70 -4.53 -4.37
N HIS A 504 2.70 -5.15 -3.73
CA HIS A 504 3.39 -6.32 -4.31
C HIS A 504 2.44 -7.48 -4.56
N LEU A 505 1.44 -7.64 -3.68
CA LEU A 505 0.40 -8.65 -3.79
C LEU A 505 -0.84 -8.17 -4.55
N LEU A 506 -0.77 -7.06 -5.30
CA LEU A 506 -1.93 -6.53 -6.03
C LEU A 506 -2.58 -7.62 -6.89
N SER A 507 -3.89 -7.80 -6.73
CA SER A 507 -4.72 -8.84 -7.35
C SER A 507 -4.59 -10.27 -6.78
N ASP A 508 -3.71 -10.51 -5.82
CA ASP A 508 -3.60 -11.81 -5.16
C ASP A 508 -4.68 -11.99 -4.10
N TYR A 509 -5.13 -13.23 -3.92
CA TYR A 509 -6.09 -13.60 -2.89
C TYR A 509 -5.35 -14.07 -1.64
N VAL A 510 -5.46 -13.29 -0.56
CA VAL A 510 -4.73 -13.51 0.68
C VAL A 510 -5.67 -13.85 1.83
N LYS A 511 -5.09 -14.39 2.90
CA LYS A 511 -5.76 -14.61 4.18
C LYS A 511 -4.92 -13.97 5.27
N ILE A 512 -5.53 -13.14 6.09
CA ILE A 512 -4.88 -12.42 7.18
C ILE A 512 -5.65 -12.56 8.49
N GLN A 513 -4.99 -12.28 9.59
CA GLN A 513 -5.61 -12.22 10.91
C GLN A 513 -5.12 -10.95 11.61
N GLY A 514 -6.07 -10.13 12.08
CA GLY A 514 -5.78 -8.87 12.75
C GLY A 514 -6.81 -8.56 13.82
N ILE A 515 -6.58 -7.49 14.55
CA ILE A 515 -7.49 -6.91 15.52
C ILE A 515 -8.16 -5.72 14.86
N VAL A 516 -9.48 -5.64 14.95
CA VAL A 516 -10.27 -4.51 14.43
C VAL A 516 -9.90 -3.25 15.22
N THR A 517 -9.34 -2.27 14.53
CA THR A 517 -8.97 -0.95 15.07
C THR A 517 -9.92 0.14 14.66
N GLU A 518 -10.67 -0.08 13.58
CA GLU A 518 -11.86 0.67 13.24
C GLU A 518 -12.85 -0.30 12.60
N ALA A 519 -14.11 -0.25 13.04
CA ALA A 519 -15.08 -1.24 12.66
C ALA A 519 -16.02 -0.73 11.56
N GLN A 520 -16.71 0.38 11.81
CA GLN A 520 -17.82 0.86 10.96
C GLN A 520 -18.01 2.37 11.01
N GLU A 521 -17.27 3.06 11.87
CA GLU A 521 -17.23 4.51 11.99
C GLU A 521 -16.94 5.20 10.64
N PHE A 522 -16.34 4.49 9.69
CA PHE A 522 -15.96 4.95 8.34
C PHE A 522 -16.82 4.38 7.21
N GLY A 523 -17.96 3.74 7.53
CA GLY A 523 -18.92 3.21 6.56
C GLY A 523 -18.56 1.81 6.08
N GLU A 524 -18.33 1.63 4.78
CA GLU A 524 -17.96 0.31 4.19
C GLU A 524 -16.48 -0.05 4.38
N GLN A 525 -15.69 0.87 4.94
CA GLN A 525 -14.30 0.65 5.29
C GLN A 525 -14.24 0.22 6.75
N ALA A 526 -13.55 -0.89 7.00
CA ALA A 526 -13.06 -1.29 8.31
C ALA A 526 -11.53 -1.34 8.27
N PHE A 527 -10.87 -1.23 9.42
CA PHE A 527 -9.42 -1.40 9.54
C PHE A 527 -9.08 -2.47 10.55
N ILE A 528 -8.14 -3.33 10.17
CA ILE A 528 -7.60 -4.35 11.05
C ILE A 528 -6.08 -4.21 11.10
N GLN A 529 -5.51 -4.45 12.29
CA GLN A 529 -4.09 -4.32 12.55
C GLN A 529 -3.55 -5.54 13.30
N ASP A 530 -2.34 -5.96 12.99
CA ASP A 530 -1.60 -6.96 13.77
C ASP A 530 -0.30 -6.34 14.30
N ALA A 531 0.67 -7.15 14.73
CA ALA A 531 1.93 -6.62 15.25
C ALA A 531 2.84 -6.01 14.16
N THR A 532 2.51 -6.20 12.88
CA THR A 532 3.35 -5.88 11.72
C THR A 532 2.85 -4.67 10.92
N GLY A 533 1.55 -4.40 10.95
CA GLY A 533 0.94 -3.35 10.14
C GLY A 533 -0.58 -3.34 10.23
N GLY A 534 -1.18 -2.34 9.59
CA GLY A 534 -2.62 -2.18 9.41
C GLY A 534 -3.03 -2.36 7.95
N VAL A 535 -4.30 -2.65 7.70
CA VAL A 535 -4.84 -2.67 6.33
C VAL A 535 -6.33 -2.36 6.32
N CYS A 536 -6.78 -1.68 5.27
CA CYS A 536 -8.20 -1.46 5.03
C CYS A 536 -8.87 -2.77 4.55
N VAL A 537 -10.05 -3.03 5.06
CA VAL A 537 -10.90 -4.15 4.63
C VAL A 537 -12.21 -3.57 4.15
N TYR A 538 -12.43 -3.64 2.83
CA TYR A 538 -13.56 -2.98 2.19
C TYR A 538 -14.74 -3.95 2.01
N GLY A 539 -15.94 -3.47 2.36
CA GLY A 539 -17.20 -4.12 2.01
C GLY A 539 -17.58 -5.32 2.89
N ILE A 540 -17.02 -5.43 4.10
CA ILE A 540 -17.52 -6.41 5.08
C ILE A 540 -18.87 -5.93 5.63
N SER A 541 -19.91 -6.73 5.40
CA SER A 541 -21.26 -6.48 5.93
C SER A 541 -21.49 -7.05 7.35
N ASP A 542 -20.53 -7.80 7.87
CA ASP A 542 -20.58 -8.35 9.23
C ASP A 542 -20.27 -7.25 10.26
N TYR A 543 -21.02 -7.23 11.36
CA TYR A 543 -20.79 -6.22 12.39
C TYR A 543 -19.60 -6.60 13.24
N LEU A 544 -18.47 -5.95 12.95
CA LEU A 544 -17.26 -5.97 13.76
C LEU A 544 -17.39 -4.92 14.87
N ALA A 545 -16.71 -5.17 15.99
CA ALA A 545 -16.49 -4.17 17.03
C ALA A 545 -14.99 -3.93 17.19
N ASP A 546 -14.62 -2.70 17.59
CA ASP A 546 -13.25 -2.37 17.98
C ASP A 546 -12.72 -3.38 19.01
N GLY A 547 -11.55 -3.95 18.71
CA GLY A 547 -10.88 -4.95 19.55
C GLY A 547 -11.26 -6.40 19.25
N ASP A 548 -12.12 -6.66 18.27
CA ASP A 548 -12.37 -8.01 17.78
C ASP A 548 -11.13 -8.56 17.06
N THR A 549 -10.66 -9.75 17.42
CA THR A 549 -9.64 -10.47 16.66
C THR A 549 -10.32 -11.30 15.58
N VAL A 550 -10.04 -10.96 14.32
CA VAL A 550 -10.77 -11.49 13.16
C VAL A 550 -9.83 -12.16 12.18
N THR A 551 -10.35 -13.14 11.45
CA THR A 551 -9.67 -13.72 10.28
C THR A 551 -10.46 -13.36 9.04
N VAL A 552 -9.78 -12.74 8.09
CA VAL A 552 -10.36 -12.23 6.83
C VAL A 552 -9.59 -12.82 5.66
N SER A 553 -10.30 -13.12 4.58
CA SER A 553 -9.69 -13.38 3.28
C SER A 553 -10.22 -12.41 2.24
N GLY A 554 -9.39 -12.01 1.28
CA GLY A 554 -9.81 -11.06 0.26
C GLY A 554 -8.75 -10.91 -0.82
N THR A 555 -9.13 -10.26 -1.92
CA THR A 555 -8.18 -9.87 -2.96
C THR A 555 -7.52 -8.56 -2.58
N VAL A 556 -6.19 -8.48 -2.64
CA VAL A 556 -5.47 -7.21 -2.44
C VAL A 556 -5.78 -6.29 -3.63
N SER A 557 -6.25 -5.09 -3.31
CA SER A 557 -6.65 -4.05 -4.24
C SER A 557 -6.04 -2.73 -3.77
N GLN A 558 -6.19 -1.70 -4.60
CA GLN A 558 -5.78 -0.35 -4.27
C GLN A 558 -6.88 0.64 -4.67
N TYR A 559 -7.22 1.56 -3.77
CA TYR A 559 -8.21 2.60 -4.01
C TYR A 559 -7.62 3.98 -3.70
N TYR A 560 -7.27 4.72 -4.76
CA TYR A 560 -6.58 6.01 -4.65
C TYR A 560 -5.35 5.93 -3.75
N GLY A 561 -4.52 4.94 -4.04
CA GLY A 561 -3.28 4.67 -3.34
C GLY A 561 -3.44 3.81 -2.08
N LEU A 562 -4.55 3.94 -1.35
CA LEU A 562 -4.84 3.13 -0.16
C LEU A 562 -4.91 1.63 -0.51
N THR A 563 -4.11 0.83 0.16
CA THR A 563 -4.13 -0.64 0.09
C THR A 563 -5.35 -1.19 0.82
N GLU A 564 -6.11 -2.05 0.16
CA GLU A 564 -7.32 -2.63 0.73
C GLU A 564 -7.52 -4.10 0.33
N LEU A 565 -8.20 -4.87 1.18
CA LEU A 565 -8.79 -6.14 0.77
C LEU A 565 -10.19 -5.91 0.20
N SER A 566 -10.38 -6.17 -1.10
CA SER A 566 -11.65 -5.96 -1.80
C SER A 566 -11.80 -6.88 -3.03
N PRO A 567 -12.86 -7.71 -3.11
CA PRO A 567 -13.85 -7.97 -2.07
C PRO A 567 -13.25 -8.79 -0.92
N ALA A 568 -13.59 -8.42 0.31
CA ALA A 568 -13.22 -9.17 1.50
C ALA A 568 -14.34 -10.12 1.97
N VAL A 569 -13.94 -11.20 2.63
CA VAL A 569 -14.82 -12.21 3.24
C VAL A 569 -14.38 -12.40 4.69
N PHE A 570 -15.27 -12.10 5.61
CA PHE A 570 -15.10 -12.42 7.02
C PHE A 570 -15.25 -13.93 7.22
N LEU A 571 -14.25 -14.56 7.85
CA LEU A 571 -14.27 -16.00 8.09
C LEU A 571 -14.72 -16.34 9.51
N LYS A 572 -14.23 -15.59 10.51
CA LYS A 572 -14.44 -15.90 11.93
C LYS A 572 -13.99 -14.78 12.87
N SER A 573 -14.70 -14.61 14.00
CA SER A 573 -14.21 -13.91 15.20
C SER A 573 -13.57 -14.91 16.17
N ASN A 574 -12.37 -14.59 16.67
CA ASN A 574 -11.57 -15.46 17.54
C ASN A 574 -11.63 -15.03 19.01
N SER A 575 -11.74 -13.73 19.28
CA SER A 575 -11.84 -13.11 20.62
C SER A 575 -12.24 -11.64 20.49
N ARG A 576 -12.66 -10.99 21.58
CA ARG A 576 -13.06 -9.57 21.60
C ARG A 576 -12.36 -8.79 22.72
N GLY A 577 -12.31 -7.46 22.59
CA GLY A 577 -11.76 -6.55 23.61
C GLY A 577 -10.24 -6.37 23.59
N ASN A 578 -9.58 -6.72 22.49
CA ASN A 578 -8.12 -6.69 22.35
C ASN A 578 -7.59 -5.42 21.67
N VAL A 579 -8.23 -4.26 21.81
CA VAL A 579 -7.84 -3.03 21.08
C VAL A 579 -6.34 -2.73 21.29
N PRO A 580 -5.53 -2.67 20.22
CA PRO A 580 -4.10 -2.37 20.35
C PRO A 580 -3.90 -0.94 20.86
N ALA A 581 -2.81 -0.73 21.61
CA ALA A 581 -2.44 0.62 22.03
C ALA A 581 -1.94 1.41 20.80
N PRO A 582 -2.42 2.65 20.57
CA PRO A 582 -2.00 3.43 19.40
C PRO A 582 -0.49 3.73 19.39
N GLU A 583 0.14 3.66 18.22
CA GLU A 583 1.54 4.09 18.04
C GLU A 583 1.65 5.61 18.16
N THR A 584 2.66 6.12 18.88
CA THR A 584 2.84 7.58 19.02
C THR A 584 3.69 8.13 17.87
N LEU A 585 3.08 8.95 17.02
CA LEU A 585 3.72 9.60 15.87
C LEU A 585 3.65 11.13 15.97
N THR A 586 4.41 11.82 15.11
CA THR A 586 4.34 13.28 14.94
C THR A 586 3.67 13.67 13.63
N CYS A 587 3.31 14.95 13.47
CA CYS A 587 2.78 15.44 12.19
C CYS A 587 3.78 15.24 11.04
N ALA A 588 5.09 15.36 11.29
CA ALA A 588 6.12 15.12 10.29
C ALA A 588 6.21 13.65 9.88
N ASP A 589 5.98 12.70 10.80
CA ASP A 589 5.96 11.27 10.48
C ASP A 589 4.82 10.95 9.51
N ILE A 590 3.60 11.47 9.75
CA ILE A 590 2.46 11.30 8.82
C ILE A 590 2.71 11.97 7.48
N ALA A 591 3.19 13.22 7.49
CA ALA A 591 3.43 13.96 6.25
C ALA A 591 4.60 13.39 5.42
N GLY A 592 5.53 12.71 6.09
CA GLY A 592 6.70 12.06 5.51
C GLY A 592 6.57 10.56 5.31
N ASP A 593 5.39 9.98 5.57
CA ASP A 593 5.14 8.59 5.20
C ASP A 593 5.28 8.42 3.67
N GLY A 594 5.65 7.23 3.22
CA GLY A 594 5.94 7.00 1.80
C GLY A 594 7.30 7.54 1.31
N ASN A 595 8.08 8.24 2.13
CA ASN A 595 9.42 8.69 1.74
C ASN A 595 10.30 7.50 1.31
N LEU A 596 11.02 7.65 0.18
CA LEU A 596 11.78 6.58 -0.48
C LEU A 596 10.92 5.43 -1.03
N GLY A 597 9.60 5.61 -1.12
CA GLY A 597 8.65 4.60 -1.61
C GLY A 597 8.24 3.57 -0.55
N ILE A 598 8.47 3.86 0.74
CA ILE A 598 8.12 2.97 1.85
C ILE A 598 6.95 3.57 2.63
N GLU A 599 5.80 2.90 2.58
CA GLU A 599 4.62 3.24 3.37
C GLU A 599 4.65 2.42 4.64
N LYS A 600 4.81 3.08 5.79
CA LYS A 600 5.06 2.38 7.05
C LYS A 600 3.82 2.30 7.93
N TYR A 601 2.98 3.34 7.89
CA TYR A 601 1.93 3.52 8.88
C TYR A 601 0.52 3.37 8.31
N GLU A 602 0.37 3.15 6.99
CA GLU A 602 -0.92 3.00 6.33
C GLU A 602 -1.78 1.92 7.03
N GLY A 603 -3.04 2.25 7.28
CA GLY A 603 -4.00 1.39 7.98
C GLY A 603 -3.80 1.26 9.50
N GLU A 604 -2.76 1.83 10.09
CA GLU A 604 -2.47 1.68 11.53
C GLU A 604 -3.20 2.68 12.43
N LEU A 605 -3.49 2.26 13.67
CA LEU A 605 -4.03 3.12 14.73
C LEU A 605 -2.89 3.88 15.44
N VAL A 606 -2.93 5.22 15.34
CA VAL A 606 -1.86 6.09 15.85
C VAL A 606 -2.40 7.21 16.73
N ILE A 607 -1.52 7.81 17.53
CA ILE A 607 -1.79 9.00 18.35
C ILE A 607 -0.75 10.09 18.06
N ILE A 608 -1.22 11.30 17.78
CA ILE A 608 -0.38 12.50 17.68
C ILE A 608 -0.68 13.43 18.85
N LYS A 609 0.36 13.93 19.52
CA LYS A 609 0.22 14.69 20.78
C LYS A 609 0.54 16.16 20.61
N ASN A 610 -0.14 17.01 21.39
CA ASN A 610 0.05 18.46 21.43
C ASN A 610 -0.15 19.14 20.07
N VAL A 611 -1.20 18.77 19.35
CA VAL A 611 -1.56 19.37 18.08
C VAL A 611 -2.48 20.58 18.28
N GLU A 612 -2.43 21.51 17.35
CA GLU A 612 -3.40 22.62 17.22
C GLU A 612 -3.99 22.66 15.81
N THR A 613 -5.12 23.34 15.63
CA THR A 613 -5.74 23.57 14.33
C THR A 613 -6.24 25.01 14.21
N GLY A 614 -6.18 25.56 13.00
CA GLY A 614 -6.81 26.84 12.68
C GLY A 614 -8.29 26.72 12.27
N ALA A 615 -8.80 25.50 12.08
CA ALA A 615 -10.21 25.27 11.79
C ALA A 615 -11.07 25.62 13.01
N VAL A 616 -12.29 26.12 12.80
CA VAL A 616 -13.26 26.46 13.86
C VAL A 616 -14.33 25.38 14.07
N SER A 617 -14.48 24.48 13.11
CA SER A 617 -15.41 23.35 13.14
C SER A 617 -14.92 22.23 12.24
N PHE A 618 -15.27 20.99 12.57
CA PHE A 618 -15.02 19.85 11.70
C PHE A 618 -15.90 19.91 10.44
N PRO A 619 -15.35 19.65 9.24
CA PRO A 619 -16.10 19.65 8.00
C PRO A 619 -17.10 18.48 7.94
N SER A 620 -18.07 18.58 7.03
CA SER A 620 -19.10 17.54 6.85
C SER A 620 -18.52 16.23 6.31
N ASP A 621 -17.57 16.34 5.39
CA ASP A 621 -16.81 15.26 4.79
C ASP A 621 -15.58 15.90 4.16
N GLY A 622 -14.46 15.97 4.88
CA GLY A 622 -13.37 16.87 4.46
C GLY A 622 -12.12 16.73 5.31
N ASN A 623 -11.08 17.44 4.91
CA ASN A 623 -9.86 17.52 5.70
C ASN A 623 -9.79 18.81 6.50
N ILE A 624 -9.12 18.74 7.64
CA ILE A 624 -8.55 19.89 8.32
C ILE A 624 -7.03 19.68 8.43
N THR A 625 -6.28 20.76 8.53
CA THR A 625 -4.86 20.69 8.85
C THR A 625 -4.67 20.84 10.36
N ILE A 626 -3.82 19.98 10.93
CA ILE A 626 -3.32 20.11 12.30
C ILE A 626 -1.80 20.33 12.27
N SER A 627 -1.25 20.90 13.33
CA SER A 627 0.19 21.12 13.47
C SER A 627 0.70 20.83 14.88
N ASP A 628 1.90 20.27 14.96
CA ASP A 628 2.70 20.13 16.17
C ASP A 628 4.05 20.86 16.02
N THR A 629 5.01 20.58 16.91
CA THR A 629 6.35 21.20 16.83
C THR A 629 7.23 20.69 15.68
N THR A 630 6.86 19.58 15.04
CA THR A 630 7.61 18.93 13.96
C THR A 630 7.12 19.33 12.57
N GLY A 631 5.84 19.69 12.43
CA GLY A 631 5.28 20.11 11.15
C GLY A 631 3.75 20.17 11.16
N SER A 632 3.15 19.93 10.00
CA SER A 632 1.70 19.87 9.83
C SER A 632 1.31 18.63 9.05
N CYS A 633 0.15 18.05 9.37
CA CYS A 633 -0.43 16.93 8.64
C CYS A 633 -1.94 17.11 8.48
N GLU A 634 -2.52 16.33 7.58
CA GLU A 634 -3.95 16.36 7.28
C GLU A 634 -4.72 15.41 8.20
N VAL A 635 -5.89 15.84 8.65
CA VAL A 635 -6.86 15.03 9.37
C VAL A 635 -8.13 14.92 8.55
N ARG A 636 -8.51 13.70 8.19
CA ARG A 636 -9.68 13.39 7.37
C ARG A 636 -10.89 13.09 8.25
N ILE A 637 -11.89 13.96 8.20
CA ILE A 637 -13.17 13.78 8.89
C ILE A 637 -14.16 13.09 7.95
N LYS A 638 -14.55 11.88 8.34
CA LYS A 638 -15.53 11.05 7.64
C LYS A 638 -16.95 11.44 8.05
N LYS A 639 -17.85 11.53 7.07
CA LYS A 639 -19.27 11.94 7.28
C LYS A 639 -20.07 10.96 8.13
N GLU A 640 -19.63 9.70 8.19
CA GLU A 640 -20.25 8.62 8.96
C GLU A 640 -19.97 8.76 10.47
N THR A 641 -18.94 9.52 10.85
CA THR A 641 -18.61 9.76 12.26
C THR A 641 -19.52 10.81 12.89
N GLU A 642 -19.43 10.98 14.21
CA GLU A 642 -20.15 12.02 14.96
C GLU A 642 -19.46 13.40 14.97
N LEU A 643 -18.28 13.53 14.35
CA LEU A 643 -17.47 14.74 14.33
C LEU A 643 -18.02 15.88 13.42
N PRO A 644 -18.60 15.60 12.23
CA PRO A 644 -19.12 16.60 11.32
C PRO A 644 -19.93 17.75 11.96
N GLY A 645 -19.51 18.99 11.71
CA GLY A 645 -20.20 20.20 12.16
C GLY A 645 -19.94 20.61 13.61
N ALA A 646 -19.28 19.77 14.42
CA ALA A 646 -18.90 20.14 15.77
C ALA A 646 -17.73 21.13 15.79
N ALA A 647 -17.64 21.93 16.85
CA ALA A 647 -16.52 22.84 17.04
C ALA A 647 -15.22 22.05 17.29
N THR A 648 -14.15 22.46 16.63
CA THR A 648 -12.80 21.94 16.88
C THR A 648 -12.27 22.42 18.24
N PRO A 649 -11.27 21.73 18.81
CA PRO A 649 -10.53 22.22 19.97
C PRO A 649 -10.01 23.66 19.80
N ASP A 650 -10.21 24.51 20.81
CA ASP A 650 -9.74 25.90 20.86
C ASP A 650 -8.35 26.06 21.51
N SER A 651 -7.72 24.93 21.84
CA SER A 651 -6.43 24.82 22.53
C SER A 651 -5.74 23.52 22.09
N LEU A 652 -4.50 23.29 22.56
CA LEU A 652 -3.77 22.07 22.23
C LEU A 652 -4.58 20.82 22.63
N PHE A 653 -4.49 19.78 21.80
CA PHE A 653 -5.13 18.49 22.03
C PHE A 653 -4.22 17.35 21.54
N ASP A 654 -4.48 16.14 21.99
CA ASP A 654 -3.94 14.92 21.38
C ASP A 654 -5.06 14.31 20.51
N ILE A 655 -4.71 13.68 19.40
CA ILE A 655 -5.65 13.07 18.46
C ILE A 655 -5.23 11.64 18.16
N ILE A 656 -6.18 10.72 18.23
CA ILE A 656 -6.05 9.32 17.82
C ILE A 656 -6.72 9.15 16.45
N GLY A 657 -6.22 8.27 15.60
CA GLY A 657 -6.88 7.95 14.34
C GLY A 657 -6.18 6.86 13.57
N ILE A 658 -6.83 6.38 12.52
CA ILE A 658 -6.24 5.48 11.54
C ILE A 658 -5.48 6.31 10.50
N VAL A 659 -4.27 5.90 10.12
CA VAL A 659 -3.60 6.51 8.97
C VAL A 659 -4.21 5.97 7.69
N GLY A 660 -4.81 6.83 6.88
CA GLY A 660 -5.28 6.49 5.54
C GLY A 660 -4.52 7.25 4.47
N GLN A 661 -4.83 6.97 3.21
CA GLN A 661 -4.25 7.64 2.06
C GLN A 661 -5.32 8.02 1.04
N TYR A 662 -5.08 9.11 0.32
CA TYR A 662 -5.97 9.55 -0.75
C TYR A 662 -5.20 10.26 -1.87
N LYS A 663 -4.70 9.48 -2.83
CA LYS A 663 -3.91 9.94 -3.98
C LYS A 663 -4.35 9.27 -5.30
N TYR A 664 -4.71 10.09 -6.29
CA TYR A 664 -5.33 9.60 -7.53
C TYR A 664 -4.35 9.08 -8.59
N ASP A 665 -3.14 9.62 -8.64
CA ASP A 665 -2.20 9.40 -9.74
C ASP A 665 -0.89 8.80 -9.23
N SER A 666 -0.34 7.87 -10.02
CA SER A 666 0.98 7.27 -9.79
C SER A 666 2.11 8.31 -9.92
N PRO A 667 3.18 8.26 -9.09
CA PRO A 667 3.38 7.31 -7.99
C PRO A 667 2.39 7.58 -6.86
N TYR A 668 1.73 6.54 -6.36
CA TYR A 668 0.74 6.58 -5.28
C TYR A 668 1.36 6.81 -3.89
N ILE A 669 2.45 7.58 -3.84
CA ILE A 669 3.18 7.94 -2.61
C ILE A 669 2.76 9.34 -2.15
N GLY A 670 2.32 9.49 -0.90
CA GLY A 670 1.86 10.77 -0.35
C GLY A 670 0.34 10.93 -0.32
N GLY A 671 -0.13 12.04 0.26
CA GLY A 671 -1.57 12.24 0.48
C GLY A 671 -2.11 11.49 1.70
N TYR A 672 -1.23 11.11 2.63
CA TYR A 672 -1.58 10.47 3.90
C TYR A 672 -2.37 11.42 4.82
N GLN A 673 -3.30 10.83 5.55
CA GLN A 673 -4.28 11.55 6.37
C GLN A 673 -4.53 10.76 7.66
N LEU A 674 -4.64 11.46 8.78
CA LEU A 674 -5.10 10.86 10.03
C LEU A 674 -6.63 10.88 10.11
N MET A 675 -7.27 9.74 10.33
CA MET A 675 -8.72 9.57 10.35
C MET A 675 -9.20 9.25 11.78
N PRO A 676 -9.71 10.24 12.55
CA PRO A 676 -10.29 9.99 13.87
C PRO A 676 -11.66 9.32 13.75
N ARG A 677 -11.93 8.34 14.62
CA ARG A 677 -13.13 7.48 14.57
C ARG A 677 -14.31 8.10 15.33
N SER A 678 -14.05 8.84 16.41
CA SER A 678 -15.10 9.49 17.21
C SER A 678 -14.57 10.62 18.10
N PHE A 679 -15.44 11.24 18.91
CA PHE A 679 -14.98 12.18 19.94
C PHE A 679 -14.09 11.54 21.02
N LYS A 680 -14.09 10.21 21.16
CA LYS A 680 -13.17 9.50 22.07
C LYS A 680 -11.71 9.68 21.63
N ASP A 681 -11.48 9.94 20.36
CA ASP A 681 -10.16 10.11 19.78
C ASP A 681 -9.63 11.56 19.89
N ILE A 682 -10.40 12.51 20.41
CA ILE A 682 -9.98 13.90 20.62
C ILE A 682 -9.77 14.17 22.12
N ILE A 683 -8.51 14.34 22.54
CA ILE A 683 -8.12 14.47 23.94
C ILE A 683 -7.60 15.89 24.20
N MET A 684 -8.45 16.75 24.76
CA MET A 684 -8.06 18.13 25.11
C MET A 684 -6.87 18.19 26.07
N ARG A 685 -6.03 19.24 25.97
CA ARG A 685 -4.96 19.54 26.93
C ARG A 685 -5.33 20.71 27.83
N GLY A 686 -4.77 20.74 29.04
CA GLY A 686 -5.01 21.78 30.04
C GLY A 686 -6.37 21.66 30.74
N ASP A 687 -7.05 22.78 30.95
CA ASP A 687 -8.37 22.81 31.57
C ASP A 687 -9.43 22.25 30.61
N GLY A 688 -10.33 21.39 31.08
CA GLY A 688 -11.27 20.66 30.23
C GLY A 688 -10.69 19.37 29.61
N SER A 689 -9.46 18.97 29.96
CA SER A 689 -8.77 17.76 29.45
C SER A 689 -9.33 16.41 29.92
N GLY A 690 -10.30 16.41 30.83
CA GLY A 690 -10.89 15.16 31.32
C GLY A 690 -11.73 14.44 30.29
N ASN A 691 -11.79 13.12 30.41
CA ASN A 691 -12.79 12.29 29.75
C ASN A 691 -13.64 11.61 30.84
N ALA A 692 -14.93 11.45 30.61
CA ALA A 692 -15.84 10.88 31.61
C ALA A 692 -16.89 9.98 30.95
N ARG A 693 -17.22 8.88 31.63
CA ARG A 693 -18.34 7.99 31.29
C ARG A 693 -19.17 7.67 32.54
N THR A 694 -20.42 7.28 32.33
CA THR A 694 -21.30 6.77 33.39
C THR A 694 -21.17 5.26 33.54
N ALA A 695 -21.41 4.76 34.75
CA ALA A 695 -21.51 3.35 35.07
C ALA A 695 -22.52 3.14 36.22
N PRO A 696 -23.64 2.42 36.00
CA PRO A 696 -24.08 1.85 34.72
C PRO A 696 -24.43 2.94 33.69
N PRO A 697 -24.46 2.61 32.37
CA PRO A 697 -24.82 3.57 31.32
C PRO A 697 -26.32 3.88 31.27
N TYR A 698 -27.14 3.16 32.05
CA TYR A 698 -28.58 3.35 32.14
C TYR A 698 -29.08 3.21 33.59
N ILE A 699 -30.24 3.81 33.89
CA ILE A 699 -31.01 3.61 35.11
C ILE A 699 -32.48 3.47 34.73
N PHE A 700 -33.19 2.53 35.36
CA PHE A 700 -34.64 2.39 35.14
C PHE A 700 -35.39 3.62 35.64
N MET A 701 -36.42 4.04 34.91
CA MET A 701 -37.26 5.18 35.31
C MET A 701 -37.84 4.99 36.71
N ASN A 702 -37.81 6.07 37.50
CA ASN A 702 -38.28 6.11 38.90
C ASN A 702 -37.54 5.21 39.89
N ASP A 703 -36.56 4.42 39.45
CA ASP A 703 -35.68 3.70 40.37
C ASP A 703 -34.77 4.69 41.08
N THR A 704 -34.55 4.46 42.38
CA THR A 704 -33.49 5.11 43.12
C THR A 704 -32.26 4.22 43.06
N ALA A 705 -31.18 4.71 42.45
CA ALA A 705 -29.99 3.92 42.17
C ALA A 705 -28.70 4.66 42.58
N SER A 706 -27.56 3.99 42.38
CA SER A 706 -26.25 4.63 42.38
C SER A 706 -25.73 4.79 40.95
N LEU A 707 -25.19 5.96 40.65
CA LEU A 707 -24.59 6.28 39.35
C LEU A 707 -23.14 6.70 39.56
N SER A 708 -22.22 5.97 38.96
CA SER A 708 -20.79 6.29 39.01
C SER A 708 -20.37 7.05 37.76
N PHE A 709 -19.52 8.06 37.95
CA PHE A 709 -18.85 8.80 36.88
C PHE A 709 -17.38 8.42 36.92
N VAL A 710 -16.95 7.63 35.95
CA VAL A 710 -15.55 7.25 35.79
C VAL A 710 -14.87 8.35 35.00
N ILE A 711 -13.99 9.09 35.67
CA ILE A 711 -13.31 10.25 35.13
C ILE A 711 -11.83 9.91 34.99
N LEU A 712 -11.31 10.14 33.79
CA LEU A 712 -9.93 9.95 33.42
C LEU A 712 -9.33 11.31 33.09
N ALA A 713 -8.08 11.51 33.49
CA ALA A 713 -7.29 12.56 32.88
C ALA A 713 -6.84 12.11 31.50
N GLY A 714 -6.80 13.04 30.54
CA GLY A 714 -5.93 12.91 29.38
C GLY A 714 -4.45 12.95 29.80
N SER A 715 -3.63 13.65 29.02
CA SER A 715 -2.19 13.76 29.31
C SER A 715 -1.87 14.67 30.51
N ASP A 716 -2.74 15.63 30.85
CA ASP A 716 -2.51 16.60 31.91
C ASP A 716 -3.10 16.18 33.26
N THR A 717 -2.42 16.54 34.35
CA THR A 717 -2.91 16.23 35.70
C THR A 717 -4.13 17.09 36.06
N ILE A 718 -5.29 16.44 36.23
CA ILE A 718 -6.52 17.12 36.68
C ILE A 718 -6.52 17.18 38.21
N LYS A 719 -6.77 18.37 38.74
CA LYS A 719 -6.79 18.67 40.18
C LYS A 719 -8.16 19.13 40.69
N LYS A 720 -9.07 19.50 39.80
CA LYS A 720 -10.44 19.91 40.12
C LYS A 720 -11.40 19.30 39.11
N VAL A 721 -12.56 18.89 39.59
CA VAL A 721 -13.66 18.35 38.79
C VAL A 721 -14.94 19.05 39.23
N SER A 722 -15.84 19.34 38.30
CA SER A 722 -17.25 19.53 38.65
C SER A 722 -18.15 18.63 37.81
N LEU A 723 -19.26 18.22 38.42
CA LEU A 723 -20.29 17.40 37.80
C LEU A 723 -21.65 18.08 37.98
N SER A 724 -22.37 18.26 36.87
CA SER A 724 -23.70 18.84 36.82
C SER A 724 -24.75 17.73 36.64
N ILE A 725 -25.75 17.72 37.51
CA ILE A 725 -26.91 16.80 37.43
C ILE A 725 -28.04 17.52 36.69
N PRO A 726 -28.48 17.00 35.53
CA PRO A 726 -29.46 17.66 34.69
C PRO A 726 -30.83 17.77 35.36
N ILE A 727 -31.56 18.85 35.04
CA ILE A 727 -32.96 19.03 35.45
C ILE A 727 -33.78 17.89 34.81
N GLY A 728 -34.59 17.21 35.63
CA GLY A 728 -35.31 15.98 35.24
C GLY A 728 -34.81 14.72 35.96
N TRP A 729 -33.68 14.82 36.65
CA TRP A 729 -33.23 13.83 37.62
C TRP A 729 -33.49 14.33 39.04
N TYR A 730 -34.05 13.46 39.87
CA TYR A 730 -34.22 13.68 41.29
C TYR A 730 -32.96 13.26 42.03
N TRP A 731 -32.43 14.19 42.82
CA TRP A 731 -31.40 13.96 43.82
C TRP A 731 -31.62 14.95 44.96
N THR A 732 -31.26 14.60 46.19
CA THR A 732 -31.54 15.43 47.37
C THR A 732 -30.52 16.57 47.55
N GLY A 733 -29.38 16.50 46.87
CA GLY A 733 -28.23 17.38 47.12
C GLY A 733 -27.45 17.02 48.38
N ASP A 734 -27.73 15.87 49.02
CA ASP A 734 -27.03 15.45 50.23
C ASP A 734 -25.58 15.08 49.92
N SER A 735 -24.64 15.80 50.52
CA SER A 735 -23.20 15.53 50.34
C SER A 735 -22.77 14.13 50.80
N THR A 736 -23.53 13.47 51.69
CA THR A 736 -23.22 12.10 52.14
C THR A 736 -23.55 11.04 51.09
N ASP A 737 -24.28 11.43 50.04
CA ASP A 737 -24.57 10.61 48.88
C ASP A 737 -23.46 10.65 47.82
N VAL A 738 -22.43 11.47 48.01
CA VAL A 738 -21.26 11.55 47.11
C VAL A 738 -20.10 10.73 47.69
N GLU A 739 -19.69 9.71 46.96
CA GLU A 739 -18.50 8.90 47.25
C GLU A 739 -17.42 9.16 46.19
N LEU A 740 -16.18 9.33 46.63
CA LEU A 740 -15.03 9.50 45.77
C LEU A 740 -14.12 8.28 45.91
N GLU A 741 -13.97 7.52 44.84
CA GLU A 741 -13.22 6.27 44.77
C GLU A 741 -12.18 6.31 43.62
N GLY A 742 -11.36 5.27 43.51
CA GLY A 742 -10.32 5.17 42.48
C GLY A 742 -9.02 5.90 42.85
N GLU A 743 -7.91 5.46 42.24
CA GLU A 743 -6.59 6.03 42.54
C GLU A 743 -6.51 7.53 42.22
N GLY A 744 -7.24 7.96 41.20
CA GLY A 744 -7.33 9.35 40.76
C GLY A 744 -8.00 10.27 41.75
N PHE A 745 -8.81 9.77 42.68
CA PHE A 745 -9.44 10.55 43.75
C PHE A 745 -8.88 10.27 45.15
N ASN A 746 -7.75 9.58 45.26
CA ASN A 746 -7.09 9.42 46.55
C ASN A 746 -6.70 10.78 47.15
N GLY A 747 -7.30 11.13 48.29
CA GLY A 747 -7.14 12.43 48.94
C GLY A 747 -8.02 13.56 48.37
N ALA A 748 -8.85 13.28 47.37
CA ALA A 748 -9.84 14.23 46.88
C ALA A 748 -10.97 14.42 47.91
N HIS A 749 -11.65 15.56 47.83
CA HIS A 749 -12.83 15.83 48.66
C HIS A 749 -13.83 16.70 47.91
N THR A 750 -15.11 16.51 48.25
CA THR A 750 -16.20 17.36 47.79
C THR A 750 -16.13 18.69 48.52
N ASP A 751 -15.92 19.79 47.79
CA ASP A 751 -15.81 21.14 48.36
C ASP A 751 -17.18 21.72 48.69
N SER A 752 -18.10 21.63 47.73
CA SER A 752 -19.45 22.19 47.83
C SER A 752 -20.39 21.56 46.80
N ILE A 753 -21.69 21.65 47.08
CA ILE A 753 -22.77 21.32 46.17
C ILE A 753 -23.63 22.58 46.05
N ALA A 754 -23.81 23.09 44.83
CA ALA A 754 -24.66 24.24 44.53
C ALA A 754 -25.90 23.82 43.74
N GLY A 755 -26.93 24.67 43.70
CA GLY A 755 -28.19 24.39 43.00
C GLY A 755 -29.29 23.85 43.90
N ASP A 756 -30.47 23.63 43.31
CA ASP A 756 -31.67 23.15 44.03
C ASP A 756 -32.32 21.93 43.35
N GLY A 757 -31.77 21.47 42.21
CA GLY A 757 -32.31 20.36 41.41
C GLY A 757 -33.64 20.64 40.72
N ILE A 758 -34.19 21.85 40.87
CA ILE A 758 -35.54 22.22 40.40
C ILE A 758 -35.45 23.38 39.41
N THR A 759 -34.88 24.51 39.84
CA THR A 759 -34.68 25.70 39.00
C THR A 759 -33.27 25.79 38.46
N LYS A 760 -32.31 25.15 39.15
CA LYS A 760 -30.91 25.05 38.76
C LYS A 760 -30.41 23.63 38.97
N PRO A 761 -29.63 23.07 38.03
CA PRO A 761 -29.01 21.76 38.21
C PRO A 761 -28.16 21.75 39.48
N PHE A 762 -28.02 20.57 40.10
CA PHE A 762 -27.02 20.40 41.15
C PHE A 762 -25.63 20.38 40.53
N GLU A 763 -24.72 21.18 41.08
CA GLU A 763 -23.32 21.26 40.66
C GLU A 763 -22.43 20.80 41.82
N ILE A 764 -21.74 19.69 41.65
CA ILE A 764 -20.84 19.11 42.65
C ILE A 764 -19.42 19.55 42.30
N TYR A 765 -18.72 20.17 43.24
CA TYR A 765 -17.33 20.61 43.08
C TYR A 765 -16.41 19.70 43.90
N VAL A 766 -15.41 19.13 43.24
CA VAL A 766 -14.40 18.25 43.85
C VAL A 766 -13.01 18.83 43.61
N SER A 767 -12.21 18.94 44.66
CA SER A 767 -10.81 19.37 44.59
C SER A 767 -9.84 18.35 45.14
N ASN A 768 -8.54 18.66 44.98
CA ASN A 768 -7.42 17.81 45.38
C ASN A 768 -7.44 16.42 44.71
N THR A 769 -8.01 16.34 43.51
CA THR A 769 -7.92 15.12 42.70
C THR A 769 -6.46 14.88 42.28
N SER A 770 -6.12 13.65 41.95
CA SER A 770 -4.80 13.24 41.45
C SER A 770 -4.95 12.36 40.21
N LEU A 771 -5.88 12.77 39.36
CA LEU A 771 -6.12 12.18 38.06
C LEU A 771 -4.91 12.45 37.16
N ILE A 772 -4.25 11.38 36.73
CA ILE A 772 -3.16 11.36 35.75
C ILE A 772 -3.47 10.25 34.75
N CYS A 773 -2.82 10.28 33.58
CA CYS A 773 -2.94 9.23 32.57
C CYS A 773 -2.85 7.83 33.23
N ASN A 774 -3.86 6.98 33.00
CA ASN A 774 -4.06 5.63 33.57
C ASN A 774 -4.53 5.52 35.04
N LYS A 775 -4.87 6.62 35.71
CA LYS A 775 -5.50 6.59 37.04
C LYS A 775 -6.91 7.16 37.00
N GLU A 776 -7.90 6.29 37.10
CA GLU A 776 -9.30 6.70 37.16
C GLU A 776 -9.68 7.26 38.53
N GLY A 777 -10.51 8.30 38.51
CA GLY A 777 -11.25 8.79 39.66
C GLY A 777 -12.73 8.50 39.43
N ILE A 778 -13.38 7.94 40.44
CA ILE A 778 -14.77 7.51 40.37
C ILE A 778 -15.57 8.40 41.32
N LEU A 779 -16.46 9.23 40.78
CA LEU A 779 -17.46 9.95 41.58
C LEU A 779 -18.74 9.11 41.57
N ARG A 780 -19.08 8.46 42.67
CA ARG A 780 -20.35 7.73 42.80
C ARG A 780 -21.38 8.60 43.50
N LEU A 781 -22.53 8.76 42.84
CA LEU A 781 -23.73 9.36 43.39
C LEU A 781 -24.68 8.29 43.86
N LYS A 782 -25.10 8.33 45.12
CA LYS A 782 -26.15 7.50 45.68
C LYS A 782 -27.49 8.24 45.63
N ASN A 783 -28.57 7.47 45.73
CA ASN A 783 -29.94 7.98 45.84
C ASN A 783 -30.37 8.92 44.71
N ILE A 784 -29.91 8.64 43.48
CA ILE A 784 -30.26 9.41 42.29
C ILE A 784 -31.32 8.66 41.48
N SER A 785 -32.30 9.38 40.92
CA SER A 785 -33.42 8.78 40.17
C SER A 785 -33.84 9.64 38.97
N PRO A 786 -34.06 9.07 37.77
CA PRO A 786 -34.65 9.80 36.66
C PRO A 786 -36.18 9.90 36.83
N VAL A 787 -36.71 11.13 36.98
CA VAL A 787 -38.14 11.39 37.29
C VAL A 787 -38.86 12.32 36.28
N GLY A 788 -38.14 12.83 35.27
CA GLY A 788 -38.63 13.88 34.35
C GLY A 788 -38.81 13.46 32.88
N GLY A 789 -38.45 12.23 32.52
CA GLY A 789 -38.57 11.71 31.14
C GLY A 789 -37.66 10.50 30.87
N ARG A 790 -37.90 9.85 29.72
CA ARG A 790 -37.12 8.70 29.19
C ARG A 790 -36.17 9.13 28.09
N GLY A 791 -35.11 8.35 27.87
CA GLY A 791 -34.12 8.58 26.82
C GLY A 791 -32.76 9.04 27.36
N ARG A 792 -31.98 9.71 26.52
CA ARG A 792 -30.58 10.06 26.80
C ARG A 792 -30.47 11.40 27.55
N PHE A 793 -29.80 11.40 28.69
CA PHE A 793 -29.52 12.62 29.47
C PHE A 793 -28.02 12.88 29.57
N SER A 794 -27.61 14.13 29.28
CA SER A 794 -26.22 14.58 29.43
C SER A 794 -25.96 15.05 30.85
N PHE A 795 -24.80 14.70 31.40
CA PHE A 795 -24.29 15.12 32.69
C PHE A 795 -23.03 15.96 32.47
N PRO A 796 -23.14 17.30 32.38
CA PRO A 796 -21.99 18.16 32.13
C PRO A 796 -20.88 17.94 33.16
N VAL A 797 -19.66 17.71 32.67
CA VAL A 797 -18.46 17.58 33.51
C VAL A 797 -17.48 18.69 33.13
N LYS A 798 -16.88 19.32 34.14
CA LYS A 798 -15.80 20.28 33.97
C LYS A 798 -14.56 19.78 34.67
N THR A 799 -13.40 20.06 34.10
CA THR A 799 -12.12 19.69 34.71
C THR A 799 -11.12 20.83 34.65
N ALA A 800 -10.17 20.84 35.58
CA ALA A 800 -9.09 21.84 35.60
C ALA A 800 -7.81 21.29 36.21
N GLY A 801 -6.68 21.84 35.77
CA GLY A 801 -5.36 21.62 36.37
C GLY A 801 -5.20 22.33 37.73
N ARG A 802 -4.00 22.21 38.34
CA ARG A 802 -3.72 22.73 39.70
C ARG A 802 -4.00 24.23 39.85
N VAL A 803 -3.62 25.02 38.85
CA VAL A 803 -3.75 26.49 38.82
C VAL A 803 -4.84 26.98 37.86
N GLY A 804 -5.58 26.05 37.24
CA GLY A 804 -6.56 26.34 36.21
C GLY A 804 -7.99 26.56 36.72
N PHE A 805 -8.88 26.86 35.77
CA PHE A 805 -10.31 27.11 35.95
C PHE A 805 -11.13 25.95 35.38
N LEU A 806 -12.26 25.62 36.02
CA LEU A 806 -13.15 24.57 35.54
C LEU A 806 -13.70 24.92 34.16
N LYS A 807 -13.30 24.15 33.14
CA LYS A 807 -13.78 24.23 31.77
C LYS A 807 -14.49 22.92 31.41
N ASP A 808 -15.56 23.01 30.62
CA ASP A 808 -16.29 21.84 30.12
C ASP A 808 -15.33 20.90 29.42
N ILE A 809 -15.47 19.60 29.72
CA ILE A 809 -14.78 18.58 28.94
C ILE A 809 -15.39 18.52 27.55
N TYR A 810 -14.60 18.05 26.59
CA TYR A 810 -14.99 18.10 25.17
C TYR A 810 -16.32 17.41 24.88
N LYS A 811 -16.59 16.28 25.53
CA LYS A 811 -17.88 15.59 25.47
C LYS A 811 -18.32 15.15 26.86
N SER A 812 -19.51 15.59 27.25
CA SER A 812 -20.10 15.24 28.55
C SER A 812 -20.59 13.78 28.58
N PRO A 813 -20.44 13.08 29.72
CA PRO A 813 -21.00 11.75 29.89
C PRO A 813 -22.53 11.79 29.83
N TYR A 814 -23.14 10.68 29.47
CA TYR A 814 -24.60 10.55 29.41
C TYR A 814 -25.07 9.29 30.12
N CYS A 815 -26.29 9.32 30.66
CA CYS A 815 -26.98 8.15 31.18
C CYS A 815 -28.34 8.05 30.51
N TYR A 816 -28.77 6.83 30.18
CA TYR A 816 -30.11 6.57 29.67
C TYR A 816 -31.10 6.36 30.83
N ALA A 817 -32.25 7.01 30.76
CA ALA A 817 -33.40 6.67 31.59
C ALA A 817 -34.29 5.71 30.80
N VAL A 818 -34.35 4.45 31.22
CA VAL A 818 -34.98 3.36 30.46
C VAL A 818 -36.24 2.82 31.13
N THR A 819 -37.13 2.24 30.33
CA THR A 819 -38.36 1.56 30.74
C THR A 819 -38.02 0.10 31.03
N ARG A 820 -38.63 -0.50 32.06
CA ARG A 820 -38.47 -1.94 32.33
C ARG A 820 -39.16 -2.75 31.25
N ILE A 821 -38.55 -3.85 30.84
CA ILE A 821 -39.20 -4.73 29.88
C ILE A 821 -40.45 -5.39 30.50
N ASP A 822 -40.48 -5.67 31.80
CA ASP A 822 -41.69 -6.18 32.48
C ASP A 822 -42.87 -5.18 32.45
N ASP A 823 -42.60 -3.87 32.45
CA ASP A 823 -43.66 -2.86 32.28
C ASP A 823 -44.23 -2.89 30.85
N ILE A 824 -43.37 -3.15 29.86
CA ILE A 824 -43.77 -3.31 28.45
C ILE A 824 -44.58 -4.59 28.27
N GLN A 825 -44.18 -5.68 28.93
CA GLN A 825 -44.90 -6.94 28.92
C GLN A 825 -46.16 -6.94 29.81
N HIS A 826 -46.46 -5.84 30.53
CA HIS A 826 -47.60 -5.79 31.43
C HIS A 826 -48.92 -5.72 30.65
N PRO A 827 -49.81 -6.73 30.75
CA PRO A 827 -51.05 -6.74 29.97
C PRO A 827 -52.02 -5.61 30.37
N GLY A 828 -52.74 -5.10 29.39
CA GLY A 828 -53.82 -4.13 29.57
C GLY A 828 -55.13 -4.75 30.06
N ASP A 829 -56.25 -4.02 29.91
CA ASP A 829 -57.57 -4.44 30.38
C ASP A 829 -58.06 -5.76 29.75
N ASN A 830 -57.53 -6.15 28.59
CA ASN A 830 -57.87 -7.41 27.92
C ASN A 830 -57.15 -8.63 28.51
N GLY A 831 -56.12 -8.42 29.34
CA GLY A 831 -55.34 -9.45 30.02
C GLY A 831 -54.27 -10.15 29.17
N TYR A 832 -54.03 -9.69 27.93
CA TYR A 832 -53.03 -10.26 27.02
C TYR A 832 -52.15 -9.16 26.42
N SER A 833 -52.68 -8.34 25.50
CA SER A 833 -51.91 -7.26 24.85
C SER A 833 -51.32 -6.26 25.85
N SER A 834 -50.14 -5.74 25.53
CA SER A 834 -49.44 -4.76 26.35
C SER A 834 -50.31 -3.53 26.67
N SER A 835 -50.30 -3.12 27.94
CA SER A 835 -50.89 -1.84 28.38
C SER A 835 -50.17 -0.61 27.81
N MET A 836 -49.00 -0.81 27.20
CA MET A 836 -48.17 0.23 26.58
C MET A 836 -48.26 0.23 25.05
N GLU A 837 -49.18 -0.52 24.43
CA GLU A 837 -49.33 -0.53 22.96
C GLU A 837 -49.49 0.90 22.40
N GLY A 838 -48.64 1.27 21.45
CA GLY A 838 -48.57 2.60 20.83
C GLY A 838 -47.71 3.63 21.58
N ASP A 839 -47.24 3.33 22.79
CA ASP A 839 -46.34 4.22 23.53
C ASP A 839 -44.90 4.13 23.00
N SER A 840 -44.22 5.27 22.94
CA SER A 840 -42.78 5.31 22.69
C SER A 840 -42.00 4.95 23.94
N VAL A 841 -41.02 4.05 23.82
CA VAL A 841 -40.18 3.55 24.92
C VAL A 841 -38.70 3.69 24.61
N CYS A 842 -37.89 3.75 25.66
CA CYS A 842 -36.44 3.59 25.59
C CYS A 842 -36.09 2.43 26.53
N VAL A 843 -35.51 1.35 26.01
CA VAL A 843 -35.24 0.11 26.76
C VAL A 843 -33.76 -0.21 26.73
N TYR A 844 -33.29 -0.81 27.82
CA TYR A 844 -32.02 -1.52 27.85
C TYR A 844 -32.31 -3.02 27.78
N GLY A 845 -31.46 -3.77 27.09
CA GLY A 845 -31.49 -5.22 27.20
C GLY A 845 -30.23 -5.88 26.66
N VAL A 846 -29.99 -7.10 27.11
CA VAL A 846 -28.96 -7.99 26.59
C VAL A 846 -29.62 -8.86 25.52
N VAL A 847 -29.00 -9.02 24.35
CA VAL A 847 -29.53 -9.86 23.26
C VAL A 847 -29.64 -11.29 23.75
N SER A 848 -30.87 -11.76 23.96
CA SER A 848 -31.20 -13.10 24.42
C SER A 848 -31.47 -14.03 23.25
N GLY A 849 -31.86 -13.53 22.09
CA GLY A 849 -32.11 -14.29 20.88
C GLY A 849 -31.52 -13.59 19.65
N PRO A 850 -30.63 -14.23 18.87
CA PRO A 850 -29.91 -13.58 17.77
C PRO A 850 -30.81 -13.41 16.54
N SER A 851 -30.63 -12.34 15.75
CA SER A 851 -31.56 -12.01 14.64
C SER A 851 -31.71 -13.14 13.62
N VAL A 852 -30.64 -13.90 13.39
CA VAL A 852 -30.59 -15.05 12.47
C VAL A 852 -31.55 -16.18 12.82
N ALA A 853 -31.87 -16.34 14.11
CA ALA A 853 -32.75 -17.42 14.57
C ALA A 853 -34.23 -17.12 14.30
N PHE A 854 -34.61 -15.84 14.19
CA PHE A 854 -36.00 -15.38 14.20
C PHE A 854 -36.45 -14.70 12.90
N SER A 855 -35.57 -14.58 11.92
CA SER A 855 -35.86 -13.93 10.64
C SER A 855 -35.62 -14.84 9.44
N SER A 856 -36.41 -14.70 8.38
CA SER A 856 -36.26 -15.45 7.11
C SER A 856 -36.03 -14.48 5.94
N GLY A 857 -34.82 -14.48 5.35
CA GLY A 857 -34.48 -13.64 4.19
C GLY A 857 -34.13 -12.17 4.50
N GLY A 858 -34.00 -11.81 5.79
CA GLY A 858 -33.54 -10.53 6.33
C GLY A 858 -33.22 -10.67 7.82
N PHE A 859 -32.85 -9.59 8.51
CA PHE A 859 -32.58 -9.58 9.97
C PHE A 859 -33.60 -8.65 10.66
N ASN A 860 -34.88 -8.98 10.60
CA ASN A 860 -35.90 -7.99 10.98
C ASN A 860 -36.28 -8.04 12.46
N SER A 861 -35.92 -9.11 13.16
CA SER A 861 -36.31 -9.32 14.55
C SER A 861 -35.25 -10.10 15.34
N PHE A 862 -35.06 -9.68 16.60
CA PHE A 862 -34.21 -10.31 17.60
C PHE A 862 -34.83 -10.09 18.99
N TYR A 863 -34.38 -10.85 19.98
CA TYR A 863 -34.90 -10.74 21.35
C TYR A 863 -33.86 -10.13 22.27
N VAL A 864 -34.32 -9.23 23.15
CA VAL A 864 -33.53 -8.69 24.25
C VAL A 864 -34.19 -9.01 25.57
N GLN A 865 -33.38 -9.12 26.62
CA GLN A 865 -33.85 -9.35 27.97
C GLN A 865 -33.04 -8.52 28.95
N ASP A 866 -33.74 -7.90 29.91
CA ASP A 866 -33.16 -7.24 31.07
C ASP A 866 -33.44 -8.09 32.33
N ILE A 867 -33.13 -7.55 33.51
CA ILE A 867 -33.37 -8.25 34.78
C ILE A 867 -34.86 -8.41 35.14
N THR A 868 -35.77 -7.80 34.38
CA THR A 868 -37.21 -7.77 34.65
C THR A 868 -38.01 -8.62 33.65
N GLY A 869 -37.66 -8.59 32.37
CA GLY A 869 -38.41 -9.25 31.31
C GLY A 869 -37.63 -9.37 30.01
N GLY A 870 -38.20 -10.10 29.06
CA GLY A 870 -37.70 -10.19 27.69
C GLY A 870 -38.76 -9.68 26.71
N VAL A 871 -38.33 -9.15 25.56
CA VAL A 871 -39.22 -8.62 24.52
C VAL A 871 -38.59 -8.78 23.15
N ASN A 872 -39.44 -8.97 22.14
CA ASN A 872 -39.02 -8.93 20.75
C ASN A 872 -38.71 -7.49 20.33
N VAL A 873 -37.71 -7.30 19.49
CA VAL A 873 -37.40 -6.03 18.84
C VAL A 873 -37.60 -6.22 17.35
N TYR A 874 -38.47 -5.42 16.74
CA TYR A 874 -38.71 -5.43 15.30
C TYR A 874 -38.12 -4.18 14.67
N SER A 875 -36.97 -4.34 14.02
CA SER A 875 -36.05 -3.24 13.68
C SER A 875 -35.76 -3.11 12.18
N GLY A 876 -36.18 -4.07 11.35
CA GLY A 876 -35.95 -4.05 9.90
C GLY A 876 -34.46 -3.93 9.50
N GLU A 877 -33.59 -4.67 10.20
CA GLU A 877 -32.17 -4.32 10.40
C GLU A 877 -31.29 -4.38 9.16
N GLY A 878 -30.21 -3.61 9.23
CA GLY A 878 -29.04 -3.74 8.37
C GLY A 878 -27.99 -4.75 8.89
N ARG A 879 -28.27 -5.54 9.96
CA ARG A 879 -27.28 -6.42 10.62
C ARG A 879 -27.79 -7.66 11.33
N PRO A 880 -26.96 -8.69 11.53
CA PRO A 880 -27.19 -9.71 12.54
C PRO A 880 -26.75 -9.26 13.96
N PHE A 881 -27.63 -9.33 14.96
CA PHE A 881 -27.27 -9.23 16.38
C PHE A 881 -26.95 -10.61 16.98
N GLN A 882 -26.00 -10.66 17.91
CA GLN A 882 -25.48 -11.87 18.55
C GLN A 882 -25.88 -11.95 20.01
N VAL A 883 -26.07 -13.17 20.53
CA VAL A 883 -26.39 -13.39 21.94
C VAL A 883 -25.31 -12.76 22.83
N GLY A 884 -25.75 -12.00 23.83
CA GLY A 884 -24.91 -11.37 24.83
C GLY A 884 -24.54 -9.91 24.55
N GLU A 885 -24.77 -9.39 23.34
CA GLU A 885 -24.61 -7.96 23.05
C GLU A 885 -25.54 -7.11 23.92
N GLU A 886 -25.07 -5.97 24.41
CA GLU A 886 -25.87 -5.03 25.21
C GLU A 886 -26.34 -3.84 24.36
N VAL A 887 -27.64 -3.54 24.41
CA VAL A 887 -28.23 -2.51 23.54
C VAL A 887 -29.16 -1.57 24.30
N ILE A 888 -29.19 -0.31 23.85
CA ILE A 888 -30.27 0.65 24.14
C ILE A 888 -31.11 0.82 22.89
N ILE A 889 -32.42 0.62 23.01
CA ILE A 889 -33.36 0.72 21.89
C ILE A 889 -34.37 1.82 22.20
N THR A 890 -34.55 2.76 21.27
CA THR A 890 -35.69 3.69 21.30
C THR A 890 -36.69 3.28 20.23
N GLY A 891 -37.95 3.07 20.59
CA GLY A 891 -38.96 2.56 19.66
C GLY A 891 -40.38 2.81 20.14
N VAL A 892 -41.33 2.10 19.52
CA VAL A 892 -42.76 2.12 19.86
C VAL A 892 -43.20 0.69 20.16
N VAL A 893 -43.95 0.49 21.24
CA VAL A 893 -44.50 -0.84 21.59
C VAL A 893 -45.65 -1.16 20.63
N THR A 894 -45.62 -2.36 20.05
CA THR A 894 -46.62 -2.86 19.08
C THR A 894 -46.97 -4.32 19.37
N GLU A 895 -48.08 -4.78 18.80
CA GLU A 895 -48.55 -6.17 18.89
C GLU A 895 -48.50 -6.85 17.51
N TYR A 896 -47.92 -8.06 17.44
CA TYR A 896 -47.84 -8.84 16.21
C TYR A 896 -48.29 -10.29 16.43
N ASN A 897 -49.53 -10.60 16.02
CA ASN A 897 -50.15 -11.92 16.27
C ASN A 897 -50.02 -12.35 17.74
N GLY A 898 -50.34 -11.42 18.63
CA GLY A 898 -50.31 -11.60 20.07
C GLY A 898 -48.93 -11.57 20.74
N LEU A 899 -47.85 -11.37 19.98
CA LEU A 899 -46.52 -11.11 20.52
C LEU A 899 -46.32 -9.60 20.73
N THR A 900 -46.01 -9.17 21.96
CA THR A 900 -45.56 -7.81 22.25
C THR A 900 -44.14 -7.58 21.71
N GLU A 901 -43.93 -6.51 20.95
CA GLU A 901 -42.63 -6.14 20.39
C GLU A 901 -42.34 -4.63 20.46
N VAL A 902 -41.06 -4.27 20.46
CA VAL A 902 -40.61 -2.87 20.30
C VAL A 902 -40.23 -2.64 18.84
N SER A 903 -41.07 -1.93 18.10
CA SER A 903 -40.81 -1.53 16.72
C SER A 903 -39.90 -0.31 16.65
N THR A 904 -38.84 -0.37 15.85
CA THR A 904 -37.83 0.68 15.76
C THR A 904 -37.16 0.75 14.37
N ASP A 905 -36.44 1.84 14.11
CA ASP A 905 -35.52 1.95 12.97
C ASP A 905 -34.10 1.60 13.43
N PRO A 906 -33.22 1.04 12.57
CA PRO A 906 -31.87 0.61 12.96
C PRO A 906 -31.03 1.72 13.62
N GLN A 907 -31.17 2.97 13.17
CA GLN A 907 -30.47 4.14 13.72
C GLN A 907 -30.81 4.47 15.18
N ASN A 908 -31.90 3.91 15.71
CA ASN A 908 -32.35 4.14 17.09
C ASN A 908 -31.88 3.05 18.06
N ILE A 909 -31.04 2.11 17.58
CA ILE A 909 -30.40 1.07 18.39
C ILE A 909 -28.95 1.49 18.64
N VAL A 910 -28.60 1.65 19.91
CA VAL A 910 -27.24 2.00 20.35
C VAL A 910 -26.61 0.76 20.98
N LEU A 911 -25.51 0.28 20.39
CA LEU A 911 -24.70 -0.79 20.97
C LEU A 911 -23.88 -0.21 22.13
N LEU A 912 -23.86 -0.92 23.26
CA LEU A 912 -23.04 -0.57 24.42
C LEU A 912 -21.75 -1.40 24.43
N ASP A 913 -20.73 -0.84 25.09
CA ASP A 913 -19.44 -1.51 25.26
C ASP A 913 -19.60 -2.68 26.26
N GLY A 914 -19.58 -3.94 25.80
CA GLY A 914 -19.61 -5.13 26.69
C GLY A 914 -20.38 -6.34 26.14
N ILE A 915 -20.21 -7.50 26.80
CA ILE A 915 -21.02 -8.71 26.60
C ILE A 915 -21.50 -9.19 27.96
N SER A 916 -22.79 -9.50 28.06
CA SER A 916 -23.41 -10.02 29.26
C SER A 916 -24.04 -11.40 29.04
N ASP A 917 -23.91 -12.28 30.03
CA ASP A 917 -24.56 -13.59 30.00
C ASP A 917 -25.97 -13.51 30.61
N ILE A 918 -26.95 -14.05 29.89
CA ILE A 918 -28.34 -14.14 30.36
C ILE A 918 -28.58 -15.55 30.89
N GLN A 919 -29.00 -15.64 32.15
CA GLN A 919 -29.40 -16.92 32.74
C GLN A 919 -30.85 -17.24 32.36
N PRO A 920 -31.13 -18.45 31.82
CA PRO A 920 -32.50 -18.83 31.47
C PRO A 920 -33.35 -19.04 32.73
N THR A 921 -34.64 -18.74 32.62
CA THR A 921 -35.63 -19.07 33.63
C THR A 921 -36.00 -20.55 33.52
N VAL A 922 -35.68 -21.35 34.53
CA VAL A 922 -36.06 -22.78 34.53
C VAL A 922 -37.57 -22.92 34.70
N LEU A 923 -38.20 -23.57 33.73
CA LEU A 923 -39.64 -23.80 33.72
C LEU A 923 -40.03 -24.84 34.77
N GLY A 924 -41.00 -24.51 35.64
CA GLY A 924 -41.46 -25.41 36.69
C GLY A 924 -42.06 -26.70 36.13
N LEU A 925 -41.95 -27.81 36.85
CA LEU A 925 -42.51 -29.09 36.41
C LEU A 925 -44.04 -29.02 36.23
N ASN A 926 -44.55 -29.42 35.07
CA ASN A 926 -45.96 -29.28 34.65
C ASN A 926 -46.42 -27.84 34.42
N GLN A 927 -45.51 -26.87 34.34
CA GLN A 927 -45.82 -25.53 33.87
C GLN A 927 -45.75 -25.51 32.34
N GLY A 928 -46.69 -24.82 31.71
CA GLY A 928 -46.63 -24.48 30.28
C GLY A 928 -45.96 -23.13 30.06
N ILE A 929 -45.81 -22.72 28.81
CA ILE A 929 -45.50 -21.33 28.51
C ILE A 929 -46.81 -20.54 28.54
N ASP A 930 -46.78 -19.37 29.15
CA ASP A 930 -47.90 -18.45 29.27
C ASP A 930 -47.39 -17.00 29.12
N GLU A 931 -48.32 -16.05 29.15
CA GLU A 931 -48.05 -14.61 29.01
C GLU A 931 -46.92 -14.10 29.93
N SER A 932 -46.82 -14.62 31.16
CA SER A 932 -45.83 -14.13 32.13
C SER A 932 -44.37 -14.45 31.76
N LEU A 933 -44.20 -15.39 30.82
CA LEU A 933 -42.93 -15.83 30.29
C LEU A 933 -42.63 -15.26 28.90
N GLU A 934 -43.56 -14.55 28.27
CA GLU A 934 -43.35 -14.04 26.92
C GLU A 934 -42.07 -13.20 26.80
N GLY A 935 -41.33 -13.44 25.72
CA GLY A 935 -40.05 -12.81 25.39
C GLY A 935 -38.86 -13.28 26.23
N LYS A 936 -39.08 -13.97 27.36
CA LYS A 936 -38.00 -14.43 28.26
C LYS A 936 -37.29 -15.66 27.71
N LEU A 937 -35.99 -15.76 28.02
CA LEU A 937 -35.22 -16.98 27.84
C LEU A 937 -35.61 -18.01 28.91
N VAL A 938 -36.05 -19.19 28.47
CA VAL A 938 -36.60 -20.26 29.30
C VAL A 938 -35.84 -21.57 29.07
N GLU A 939 -35.62 -22.34 30.14
CA GLU A 939 -35.05 -23.69 30.09
C GLU A 939 -36.07 -24.73 30.55
N ILE A 940 -36.22 -25.80 29.78
CA ILE A 940 -36.96 -27.00 30.15
C ILE A 940 -35.96 -28.11 30.40
N GLU A 941 -35.79 -28.47 31.66
CA GLU A 941 -34.95 -29.61 32.06
C GLU A 941 -35.75 -30.92 32.02
N ASN A 942 -35.12 -32.01 31.56
CA ASN A 942 -35.70 -33.35 31.57
C ASN A 942 -37.03 -33.49 30.82
N GLY A 943 -37.22 -32.71 29.75
CA GLY A 943 -38.38 -32.84 28.87
C GLY A 943 -38.40 -34.17 28.10
N VAL A 944 -39.56 -34.60 27.60
CA VAL A 944 -39.69 -35.83 26.79
C VAL A 944 -40.30 -35.54 25.44
N ILE A 945 -39.63 -35.93 24.35
CA ILE A 945 -40.11 -35.70 22.98
C ILE A 945 -41.39 -36.49 22.71
N VAL A 946 -42.46 -35.80 22.30
CA VAL A 946 -43.81 -36.36 22.08
C VAL A 946 -44.07 -36.61 20.60
N THR A 947 -43.71 -35.65 19.76
CA THR A 947 -43.90 -35.73 18.30
C THR A 947 -42.57 -35.64 17.58
N LYS A 948 -42.50 -36.22 16.37
CA LYS A 948 -41.33 -36.03 15.51
C LYS A 948 -41.35 -34.60 14.95
N PRO A 949 -40.18 -33.96 14.76
CA PRO A 949 -40.11 -32.67 14.07
C PRO A 949 -40.82 -32.74 12.71
N SER A 950 -41.80 -31.87 12.50
CA SER A 950 -42.56 -31.77 11.25
C SER A 950 -42.42 -30.37 10.65
N ILE A 951 -42.23 -30.29 9.33
CA ILE A 951 -42.12 -29.03 8.60
C ILE A 951 -43.46 -28.30 8.62
N THR A 952 -43.44 -27.04 9.03
CA THR A 952 -44.61 -26.14 9.04
C THR A 952 -44.13 -24.72 8.71
N GLY A 953 -44.53 -24.15 7.57
CA GLY A 953 -44.01 -22.85 7.12
C GLY A 953 -42.47 -22.85 6.98
N GLY A 954 -41.80 -21.74 7.32
CA GLY A 954 -40.33 -21.59 7.31
C GLY A 954 -39.61 -22.19 8.52
N GLY A 955 -40.02 -23.38 8.99
CA GLY A 955 -39.45 -24.01 10.18
C GLY A 955 -40.04 -25.37 10.49
N LYS A 956 -39.69 -25.93 11.65
CA LYS A 956 -40.17 -27.23 12.13
C LYS A 956 -40.79 -27.10 13.53
N ASN A 957 -41.90 -27.81 13.74
CA ASN A 957 -42.54 -27.92 15.06
C ASN A 957 -42.32 -29.32 15.63
N LEU A 958 -42.19 -29.39 16.95
CA LEU A 958 -42.31 -30.60 17.74
C LEU A 958 -42.98 -30.29 19.08
N GLN A 959 -43.45 -31.32 19.75
CA GLN A 959 -44.01 -31.23 21.09
C GLN A 959 -43.13 -31.98 22.06
N ILE A 960 -42.94 -31.42 23.25
CA ILE A 960 -42.28 -32.08 24.37
C ILE A 960 -43.20 -32.08 25.60
N TYR A 961 -43.05 -33.07 26.46
CA TYR A 961 -43.62 -33.04 27.80
C TYR A 961 -42.66 -32.34 28.76
N ASN A 962 -43.13 -31.29 29.42
CA ASN A 962 -42.58 -30.81 30.69
C ASN A 962 -43.42 -31.42 31.83
N GLY A 963 -42.99 -32.56 32.36
CA GLY A 963 -43.81 -33.36 33.28
C GLY A 963 -45.06 -33.92 32.58
N ARG A 964 -46.22 -33.32 32.81
CA ARG A 964 -47.51 -33.68 32.17
C ARG A 964 -48.02 -32.63 31.18
N THR A 965 -47.39 -31.47 31.17
CA THR A 965 -47.81 -30.36 30.31
C THR A 965 -47.08 -30.48 28.99
N ILE A 966 -47.82 -30.33 27.89
CA ILE A 966 -47.23 -30.27 26.55
C ILE A 966 -46.74 -28.85 26.34
N VAL A 967 -45.50 -28.73 25.87
CA VAL A 967 -44.93 -27.48 25.37
C VAL A 967 -44.68 -27.66 23.88
N ASP A 968 -45.22 -26.75 23.09
CA ASP A 968 -44.92 -26.64 21.66
C ASP A 968 -43.52 -26.01 21.50
N VAL A 969 -42.67 -26.63 20.69
CA VAL A 969 -41.33 -26.15 20.38
C VAL A 969 -41.28 -25.86 18.90
N ARG A 970 -40.84 -24.65 18.56
CA ARG A 970 -40.74 -24.16 17.19
C ARG A 970 -39.28 -23.83 16.89
N VAL A 971 -38.72 -24.51 15.90
CA VAL A 971 -37.35 -24.32 15.44
C VAL A 971 -37.40 -23.63 14.08
N GLY A 972 -36.96 -22.37 14.02
CA GLY A 972 -36.90 -21.60 12.80
C GLY A 972 -35.87 -22.16 11.81
N GLU A 973 -36.11 -22.01 10.50
CA GLU A 973 -35.16 -22.44 9.46
C GLU A 973 -33.81 -21.71 9.56
N GLY A 974 -33.81 -20.44 9.97
CA GLY A 974 -32.60 -19.63 10.13
C GLY A 974 -31.67 -20.07 11.27
N THR A 975 -32.15 -20.92 12.19
CA THR A 975 -31.35 -21.40 13.34
C THR A 975 -30.23 -22.38 12.96
N GLY A 976 -30.36 -23.07 11.83
CA GLY A 976 -29.43 -24.14 11.42
C GLY A 976 -29.40 -25.37 12.35
N ILE A 977 -30.31 -25.47 13.33
CA ILE A 977 -30.32 -26.56 14.31
C ILE A 977 -30.66 -27.90 13.64
N ASP A 978 -29.80 -28.89 13.81
CA ASP A 978 -30.05 -30.25 13.37
C ASP A 978 -30.98 -30.99 14.35
N LEU A 979 -32.18 -31.31 13.84
CA LEU A 979 -33.21 -32.05 14.59
C LEU A 979 -33.23 -33.55 14.24
N SER A 980 -32.30 -34.04 13.41
CA SER A 980 -32.28 -35.43 12.91
C SER A 980 -32.25 -36.48 14.03
N ASN A 981 -31.64 -36.14 15.17
CA ASN A 981 -31.45 -37.03 16.31
C ASN A 981 -32.62 -37.01 17.32
N LEU A 982 -33.60 -36.13 17.13
CA LEU A 982 -34.77 -36.00 18.01
C LEU A 982 -35.83 -37.07 17.69
N THR A 983 -35.90 -38.09 18.54
CA THR A 983 -36.86 -39.19 18.41
C THR A 983 -37.84 -39.21 19.58
N VAL A 984 -39.12 -39.47 19.28
CA VAL A 984 -40.19 -39.63 20.27
C VAL A 984 -39.78 -40.56 21.41
N GLY A 985 -40.01 -40.12 22.65
CA GLY A 985 -39.71 -40.85 23.88
C GLY A 985 -38.33 -40.60 24.48
N LYS A 986 -37.42 -39.89 23.78
CA LYS A 986 -36.13 -39.49 24.38
C LYS A 986 -36.30 -38.30 25.32
N GLY A 987 -35.46 -38.28 26.36
CA GLY A 987 -35.31 -37.12 27.23
C GLY A 987 -34.52 -36.01 26.53
N VAL A 988 -34.80 -34.76 26.86
CA VAL A 988 -34.13 -33.60 26.26
C VAL A 988 -34.13 -32.42 27.24
N ASP A 989 -33.00 -31.72 27.37
CA ASP A 989 -32.96 -30.36 27.92
C ASP A 989 -33.06 -29.38 26.74
N ILE A 990 -33.99 -28.42 26.82
CA ILE A 990 -34.17 -27.40 25.76
C ILE A 990 -34.17 -26.01 26.38
N ILE A 991 -33.33 -25.14 25.85
CA ILE A 991 -33.34 -23.70 26.10
C ILE A 991 -33.99 -23.00 24.90
N GLY A 992 -34.76 -21.94 25.13
CA GLY A 992 -35.31 -21.14 24.05
C GLY A 992 -36.04 -19.91 24.53
N ILE A 993 -36.39 -19.02 23.60
CA ILE A 993 -37.24 -17.86 23.89
C ILE A 993 -38.69 -18.34 24.00
N ALA A 994 -39.38 -17.96 25.06
CA ALA A 994 -40.83 -18.13 25.14
C ALA A 994 -41.49 -17.07 24.25
N GLY A 995 -42.18 -17.49 23.20
CA GLY A 995 -42.90 -16.59 22.30
C GLY A 995 -44.34 -17.02 22.10
N GLN A 996 -45.13 -16.18 21.46
CA GLN A 996 -46.51 -16.44 21.09
C GLN A 996 -46.72 -16.27 19.58
N TYR A 997 -47.70 -16.98 19.04
CA TYR A 997 -48.18 -16.78 17.67
C TYR A 997 -49.67 -17.16 17.61
N ASP A 998 -50.52 -16.17 17.88
CA ASP A 998 -51.98 -16.28 17.84
C ASP A 998 -52.55 -15.12 17.00
N SER A 999 -53.12 -15.43 15.83
CA SER A 999 -53.71 -14.38 14.97
C SER A 999 -55.13 -13.99 15.38
N ASP A 1000 -55.74 -14.70 16.33
CA ASP A 1000 -57.13 -14.53 16.71
C ASP A 1000 -57.24 -13.84 18.08
N GLU A 1001 -57.75 -12.61 18.10
CA GLU A 1001 -58.05 -11.91 19.36
C GLU A 1001 -59.03 -12.74 20.23
N PRO A 1002 -58.79 -12.86 21.56
CA PRO A 1002 -57.91 -12.03 22.38
C PRO A 1002 -56.51 -12.61 22.66
N TYR A 1003 -55.89 -13.34 21.72
CA TYR A 1003 -54.49 -13.80 21.80
C TYR A 1003 -54.18 -14.62 23.06
N THR A 1004 -54.89 -15.75 23.21
CA THR A 1004 -54.89 -16.53 24.47
C THR A 1004 -54.21 -17.89 24.34
N SER A 1005 -53.61 -18.15 23.18
CA SER A 1005 -53.08 -19.44 22.78
C SER A 1005 -51.79 -19.29 21.97
N GLY A 1006 -51.27 -20.37 21.39
CA GLY A 1006 -50.12 -20.28 20.49
C GLY A 1006 -48.76 -20.07 21.15
N TYR A 1007 -48.65 -20.18 22.48
CA TYR A 1007 -47.36 -20.12 23.18
C TYR A 1007 -46.43 -21.28 22.79
N GLN A 1008 -45.17 -20.94 22.56
CA GLN A 1008 -44.16 -21.87 22.04
C GLN A 1008 -42.77 -21.52 22.56
N LEU A 1009 -41.92 -22.54 22.69
CA LEU A 1009 -40.49 -22.38 22.97
C LEU A 1009 -39.71 -22.29 21.66
N LEU A 1010 -38.84 -21.30 21.54
CA LEU A 1010 -38.06 -21.00 20.34
C LEU A 1010 -36.54 -21.20 20.61
N PRO A 1011 -35.98 -22.39 20.36
CA PRO A 1011 -34.53 -22.62 20.49
C PRO A 1011 -33.74 -21.75 19.52
N ARG A 1012 -32.59 -21.24 19.97
CA ARG A 1012 -31.81 -20.22 19.26
C ARG A 1012 -30.59 -20.83 18.56
N LEU A 1013 -29.92 -21.75 19.24
CA LEU A 1013 -28.62 -22.31 18.84
C LEU A 1013 -28.63 -23.84 18.90
N GLN A 1014 -27.69 -24.50 18.20
CA GLN A 1014 -27.51 -25.95 18.28
C GLN A 1014 -27.25 -26.43 19.71
N SER A 1015 -26.54 -25.62 20.51
CA SER A 1015 -26.25 -25.91 21.92
C SER A 1015 -27.48 -25.82 22.83
N ASP A 1016 -28.57 -25.18 22.40
CA ASP A 1016 -29.79 -25.06 23.19
C ASP A 1016 -30.56 -26.39 23.28
N ILE A 1017 -30.24 -27.40 22.46
CA ILE A 1017 -30.91 -28.71 22.48
C ILE A 1017 -29.91 -29.80 22.88
N LYS A 1018 -30.16 -30.40 24.05
CA LYS A 1018 -29.34 -31.50 24.57
C LYS A 1018 -30.18 -32.74 24.78
N ILE A 1019 -29.94 -33.77 23.97
CA ILE A 1019 -30.61 -35.06 24.12
C ILE A 1019 -30.04 -35.79 25.35
N LEU A 1020 -30.91 -36.07 26.32
CA LEU A 1020 -30.54 -36.79 27.52
C LEU A 1020 -30.34 -38.27 27.22
N GLY A 1021 -29.27 -38.84 27.78
CA GLY A 1021 -28.84 -40.22 27.52
C GLY A 1021 -27.84 -40.38 26.38
N GLN A 1022 -27.46 -39.32 25.65
CA GLN A 1022 -26.24 -39.28 24.84
C GLN A 1022 -25.08 -38.85 25.75
N GLY A 1023 -24.41 -39.83 26.35
CA GLY A 1023 -23.38 -39.63 27.36
C GLY A 1023 -23.40 -40.77 28.36
N GLY A 1024 -22.62 -41.81 28.09
CA GLY A 1024 -22.38 -42.87 29.07
C GLY A 1024 -21.68 -42.27 30.28
N ASN A 1025 -22.21 -42.52 31.47
CA ASN A 1025 -21.38 -42.40 32.66
C ASN A 1025 -20.55 -43.71 32.69
N PRO A 1026 -19.20 -43.69 32.73
CA PRO A 1026 -18.39 -44.92 32.74
C PRO A 1026 -18.56 -45.80 34.01
N GLY A 1027 -19.61 -45.56 34.81
CA GLY A 1027 -19.98 -46.34 35.99
C GLY A 1027 -20.94 -47.50 35.68
N PRO A 1028 -21.16 -48.42 36.63
CA PRO A 1028 -22.06 -49.56 36.47
C PRO A 1028 -23.53 -49.12 36.36
N PHE A 1029 -24.38 -49.99 35.82
CA PHE A 1029 -25.83 -49.77 35.79
C PHE A 1029 -26.36 -49.43 37.19
N SER A 1030 -27.19 -48.40 37.29
CA SER A 1030 -27.85 -48.00 38.53
C SER A 1030 -29.34 -47.78 38.34
N LEU A 1031 -30.12 -48.20 39.34
CA LEU A 1031 -31.56 -47.95 39.43
C LEU A 1031 -31.83 -47.46 40.84
N SER A 1032 -32.27 -46.20 40.97
CA SER A 1032 -32.70 -45.63 42.23
C SER A 1032 -34.19 -45.31 42.17
N VAL A 1033 -34.90 -45.62 43.25
CA VAL A 1033 -36.35 -45.49 43.33
C VAL A 1033 -36.70 -44.82 44.65
N TYR A 1034 -37.43 -43.71 44.62
CA TYR A 1034 -37.84 -42.95 45.80
C TYR A 1034 -39.23 -42.31 45.61
N PRO A 1035 -40.13 -42.35 46.61
CA PRO A 1035 -40.01 -43.10 47.86
C PRO A 1035 -40.13 -44.60 47.60
N ASN A 1036 -39.48 -45.40 48.45
CA ASN A 1036 -39.60 -46.86 48.45
C ASN A 1036 -39.68 -47.33 49.92
N PRO A 1037 -40.85 -47.72 50.43
CA PRO A 1037 -42.08 -48.04 49.69
C PRO A 1037 -42.79 -46.81 49.11
N PHE A 1038 -43.49 -47.02 47.99
CA PHE A 1038 -44.27 -46.03 47.26
C PHE A 1038 -45.77 -46.25 47.49
N SER A 1039 -46.51 -45.22 47.90
CA SER A 1039 -47.94 -45.28 48.19
C SER A 1039 -48.80 -44.38 47.31
N PRO A 1040 -49.27 -44.94 46.17
CA PRO A 1040 -50.40 -44.53 45.36
C PRO A 1040 -51.37 -43.50 45.90
N ASP A 1041 -52.06 -44.07 46.88
CA ASP A 1041 -53.31 -43.60 47.46
C ASP A 1041 -53.08 -42.44 48.44
N LEU A 1042 -51.81 -42.16 48.78
CA LEU A 1042 -51.39 -41.01 49.58
C LEU A 1042 -50.94 -39.83 48.70
N GLY A 1043 -51.04 -39.96 47.36
CA GLY A 1043 -50.66 -38.91 46.42
C GLY A 1043 -49.16 -38.83 46.14
N GLU A 1044 -48.39 -39.88 46.45
CA GLU A 1044 -46.95 -39.87 46.29
C GLU A 1044 -46.49 -39.87 44.81
N ILE A 1045 -45.30 -39.27 44.65
CA ILE A 1045 -44.34 -39.20 43.52
C ILE A 1045 -43.34 -40.35 43.37
N LEU A 1046 -43.55 -41.46 42.65
CA LEU A 1046 -42.44 -42.40 42.46
C LEU A 1046 -41.40 -41.85 41.47
N ASN A 1047 -40.26 -41.40 41.98
CA ASN A 1047 -39.07 -41.02 41.24
C ASN A 1047 -38.20 -42.25 40.97
N ILE A 1048 -37.96 -42.57 39.70
CA ILE A 1048 -37.16 -43.69 39.23
C ILE A 1048 -36.00 -43.12 38.42
N LYS A 1049 -34.79 -43.10 38.97
CA LYS A 1049 -33.58 -42.77 38.20
C LYS A 1049 -32.94 -44.05 37.70
N VAL A 1050 -32.70 -44.13 36.41
CA VAL A 1050 -31.97 -45.21 35.75
C VAL A 1050 -30.69 -44.62 35.20
N ALA A 1051 -29.56 -45.32 35.33
CA ALA A 1051 -28.34 -45.01 34.61
C ALA A 1051 -27.76 -46.29 34.02
N SER A 1052 -27.48 -46.30 32.72
CA SER A 1052 -26.80 -47.41 32.04
C SER A 1052 -25.43 -46.98 31.52
N PRO A 1053 -24.42 -47.87 31.51
CA PRO A 1053 -23.06 -47.53 31.12
C PRO A 1053 -22.87 -47.20 29.64
N ASP A 1054 -23.57 -47.91 28.74
CA ASP A 1054 -23.36 -47.83 27.28
C ASP A 1054 -24.67 -47.47 26.57
N PRO A 1055 -24.93 -46.18 26.29
CA PRO A 1055 -26.19 -45.74 25.70
C PRO A 1055 -26.42 -46.24 24.27
N ASP A 1056 -25.36 -46.61 23.54
CA ASP A 1056 -25.45 -47.05 22.15
C ASP A 1056 -25.81 -48.54 22.06
N ASN A 1057 -25.23 -49.37 22.94
CA ASN A 1057 -25.44 -50.82 22.95
C ASN A 1057 -26.51 -51.31 23.93
N ASP A 1058 -26.71 -50.63 25.06
CA ASP A 1058 -27.67 -51.07 26.06
C ASP A 1058 -29.11 -50.86 25.58
N ARG A 1059 -29.98 -51.79 25.97
CA ARG A 1059 -31.43 -51.70 25.73
C ARG A 1059 -32.19 -51.89 27.03
N LEU A 1060 -32.85 -50.83 27.48
CA LEU A 1060 -33.53 -50.77 28.76
C LEU A 1060 -35.03 -51.04 28.62
N THR A 1061 -35.57 -51.78 29.59
CA THR A 1061 -37.01 -52.00 29.76
C THR A 1061 -37.33 -51.84 31.24
N LEU A 1062 -38.21 -50.88 31.56
CA LEU A 1062 -38.65 -50.64 32.93
C LEU A 1062 -40.10 -51.10 33.11
N LYS A 1063 -40.27 -52.09 33.98
CA LYS A 1063 -41.57 -52.68 34.34
C LYS A 1063 -41.79 -52.55 35.82
N VAL A 1064 -42.99 -52.11 36.20
CA VAL A 1064 -43.42 -52.03 37.58
C VAL A 1064 -44.38 -53.17 37.87
N PHE A 1065 -44.10 -53.92 38.93
CA PHE A 1065 -44.92 -55.02 39.41
C PHE A 1065 -45.48 -54.65 40.79
N ASP A 1066 -46.67 -55.15 41.10
CA ASP A 1066 -47.17 -55.07 42.47
C ASP A 1066 -46.46 -56.08 43.39
N LEU A 1067 -46.74 -55.99 44.69
CA LEU A 1067 -46.18 -56.90 45.70
C LEU A 1067 -46.59 -58.38 45.50
N LYS A 1068 -47.54 -58.68 44.61
CA LYS A 1068 -47.94 -60.05 44.23
C LYS A 1068 -47.27 -60.52 42.93
N GLY A 1069 -46.34 -59.74 42.37
CA GLY A 1069 -45.63 -60.03 41.13
C GLY A 1069 -46.46 -59.86 39.86
N ARG A 1070 -47.62 -59.20 39.93
CA ARG A 1070 -48.43 -58.88 38.74
C ARG A 1070 -47.86 -57.63 38.08
N LEU A 1071 -47.63 -57.67 36.77
CA LEU A 1071 -47.21 -56.50 36.00
C LEU A 1071 -48.30 -55.43 36.08
N ILE A 1072 -47.97 -54.28 36.66
CA ILE A 1072 -48.87 -53.12 36.75
C ILE A 1072 -48.68 -52.22 35.54
N LYS A 1073 -47.42 -51.93 35.17
CA LYS A 1073 -47.13 -51.02 34.07
C LYS A 1073 -45.76 -51.31 33.45
N THR A 1074 -45.67 -51.20 32.13
CA THR A 1074 -44.40 -51.03 31.44
C THR A 1074 -44.21 -49.54 31.24
N ILE A 1075 -43.24 -48.92 31.91
CA ILE A 1075 -42.95 -47.48 31.78
C ILE A 1075 -42.33 -47.20 30.41
N PHE A 1076 -41.39 -48.05 29.99
CA PHE A 1076 -40.83 -48.08 28.65
C PHE A 1076 -40.31 -49.49 28.34
N SER A 1077 -40.13 -49.80 27.05
CA SER A 1077 -39.63 -51.10 26.59
C SER A 1077 -38.63 -50.91 25.46
N ASN A 1078 -37.50 -51.61 25.55
CA ASN A 1078 -36.47 -51.68 24.53
C ASN A 1078 -35.94 -50.30 24.06
N ILE A 1079 -35.77 -49.35 24.98
CA ILE A 1079 -35.20 -48.02 24.65
C ILE A 1079 -33.66 -48.08 24.73
N PRO A 1080 -32.93 -47.19 24.03
CA PRO A 1080 -31.48 -47.04 24.23
C PRO A 1080 -31.10 -46.79 25.70
N GLY A 1081 -29.86 -47.14 26.07
CA GLY A 1081 -29.33 -46.91 27.41
C GLY A 1081 -29.06 -45.44 27.74
N GLY A 1082 -28.38 -45.20 28.87
CA GLY A 1082 -28.04 -43.87 29.36
C GLY A 1082 -28.69 -43.55 30.71
N SER A 1083 -28.56 -42.29 31.15
CA SER A 1083 -29.16 -41.81 32.40
C SER A 1083 -30.50 -41.14 32.14
N SER A 1084 -31.54 -41.55 32.86
CA SER A 1084 -32.90 -41.01 32.76
C SER A 1084 -33.59 -40.96 34.12
N THR A 1085 -34.50 -40.01 34.31
CA THR A 1085 -35.37 -39.93 35.49
C THR A 1085 -36.83 -40.04 35.06
N HIS A 1086 -37.59 -40.92 35.70
CA HIS A 1086 -39.00 -41.15 35.42
C HIS A 1086 -39.84 -40.92 36.67
N TYR A 1087 -40.98 -40.25 36.51
CA TYR A 1087 -41.93 -40.01 37.59
C TYR A 1087 -43.21 -40.83 37.38
N TRP A 1088 -43.68 -41.58 38.39
CA TRP A 1088 -44.89 -42.40 38.30
C TRP A 1088 -45.81 -42.22 39.51
N LEU A 1089 -47.10 -41.99 39.24
CA LEU A 1089 -48.15 -41.74 40.25
C LEU A 1089 -48.94 -42.99 40.66
N GLY A 1090 -48.52 -44.19 40.22
CA GLY A 1090 -49.21 -45.43 40.56
C GLY A 1090 -50.51 -45.73 39.81
N LYS A 1091 -50.84 -44.97 38.76
CA LYS A 1091 -51.96 -45.24 37.84
C LYS A 1091 -51.48 -45.63 36.45
#